data_AF-A0A2D5MRA2-F1
#
_entry.id   AF-A0A2D5MRA2-F1
#
_cell.length_a   1.000
_cell.length_b   1.000
_cell.length_c   1.000
_cell.angle_alpha   90.00
_cell.angle_beta   90.00
_cell.angle_gamma   90.00
#
_symmetry.space_group_name_H-M   'P 1'
#
loop_
_entity.id
_entity.type
_entity.pdbx_description
1 polymer ?
#
loop_
_entity_poly.entity_id
_entity_poly.type
_entity_poly.pdbx_seq_one_letter_code
_entity_poly.pdbx_strand_id
1 'polypeptide(L)'
;QKQNIKVNQNLIQLSQGNGTLNQKIQSLRAIRLRLAKTNTNEKSKFSEALSQALNHKNPRIRFAALQTIWQARLDSFTPNIKTLAANEKDRLTFYAAWGALRDMLPPSELRSMLQEKKSGVRLAALLALLDLQLVTPTEAKTLVNDSDPRVTTVAALYLSKIEREMANLLLITPKGGEFFGTQKISIKAKINDTQIRYTLDGSEPNGRSENYEKPFSIKESTTLYAAMFRDGERVGPLVKLNYEKIDIPKAPINIVQLNKQKTQRMVQITGGLSEGSKVYLDRSYKFKNVPEKLMGATYLMSRNDDSGSRGDKIVNLSAMCLLDIYIGHDRRINTVNKPYWLKQFNSTDMQINTSDAVFDLFHRRFEKGDTITLGGNTIDAIDSGKSNYITIFSQTMIDPQSKPLTEEQVLADLEQADADRGKQIFYNKQGPQCFTCHQINGAGKNFGPELSGIGSRENAVTILKSILQPNARLVEGYRTHIVKMKNGETYAGMALEESGLSFKLGLAAGQSVTLEKKLIANRSSANTSPMPSAYGMLMNAQQMADLTAFLVSSKDIRSNSSISKINDQISFVETEGEVEILINSQKVGTYVYNSTSTLRPFFKNIRTLSGTQVTRNYPPIEGEDSLDHASMHPGIWMAFGDISGIDFWRNKGKVVHQGFISKPNGGKSIGTFSVLNNYETKDGKLICQQKVKHTIRLSKGNWKLTYDSEFSSPQGFYFGDQEEMGLGVRLATPLIEKNGGLIRNSNDQIGAKETWGEPAIWCDYSGEIDSKWVGITILANTKTPRTPWWHNRNYGLMVANQFGREAMKKGNESKLKYKPGEKLRLSFSIIINESQKTNKINQKKILEELTQ
;
A
#
# COMPACT_ATOMS: atom_id res chain seq x y z
N GLN A 1 -1.45 47.07 47.26
CA GLN A 1 -0.03 46.67 47.44
C GLN A 1 0.16 45.57 48.49
N LYS A 2 -0.32 45.69 49.74
CA LYS A 2 -0.21 44.66 50.79
C LYS A 2 -0.74 43.27 50.38
N GLN A 3 -1.86 43.20 49.65
CA GLN A 3 -2.43 41.93 49.15
C GLN A 3 -1.55 41.24 48.10
N ASN A 4 -0.83 42.01 47.28
CA ASN A 4 0.09 41.46 46.28
C ASN A 4 1.31 40.80 46.93
N ILE A 5 1.84 41.40 48.01
CA ILE A 5 2.97 40.85 48.78
C ILE A 5 2.55 39.51 49.41
N LYS A 6 1.35 39.46 50.02
CA LYS A 6 0.83 38.22 50.63
C LYS A 6 0.64 37.10 49.60
N VAL A 7 0.15 37.41 48.41
CA VAL A 7 0.04 36.43 47.31
C VAL A 7 1.42 35.92 46.90
N ASN A 8 2.40 36.81 46.74
CA ASN A 8 3.77 36.42 46.36
C ASN A 8 4.41 35.50 47.41
N GLN A 9 4.26 35.82 48.70
CA GLN A 9 4.73 34.99 49.80
C GLN A 9 4.08 33.60 49.80
N ASN A 10 2.75 33.53 49.59
CA ASN A 10 2.05 32.25 49.49
C ASN A 10 2.54 31.40 48.30
N LEU A 11 2.79 32.02 47.14
CA LEU A 11 3.32 31.30 45.98
C LEU A 11 4.72 30.73 46.24
N ILE A 12 5.58 31.47 46.95
CA ILE A 12 6.90 30.98 47.36
C ILE A 12 6.74 29.81 48.33
N GLN A 13 5.95 29.99 49.38
CA GLN A 13 5.72 28.95 50.39
C GLN A 13 5.13 27.67 49.79
N LEU A 14 4.17 27.78 48.86
CA LEU A 14 3.57 26.63 48.20
C LEU A 14 4.51 25.96 47.19
N SER A 15 5.40 26.71 46.55
CA SER A 15 6.38 26.13 45.61
C SER A 15 7.52 25.39 46.33
N GLN A 16 7.90 25.83 47.55
CA GLN A 16 9.00 25.26 48.34
C GLN A 16 8.53 24.27 49.44
N GLY A 17 7.31 24.42 49.98
CA GLY A 17 6.84 23.74 51.19
C GLY A 17 6.18 22.37 51.01
N ASN A 18 5.40 21.92 51.99
CA ASN A 18 4.75 20.59 52.04
C ASN A 18 3.39 20.50 51.32
N GLY A 19 3.10 21.44 50.40
CA GLY A 19 1.88 21.39 49.59
C GLY A 19 1.82 20.16 48.68
N THR A 20 0.63 19.85 48.17
CA THR A 20 0.42 18.77 47.19
C THR A 20 1.23 19.03 45.90
N LEU A 21 1.54 17.98 45.15
CA LEU A 21 2.26 18.10 43.87
C LEU A 21 1.61 19.12 42.92
N ASN A 22 0.28 19.13 42.83
CA ASN A 22 -0.45 20.09 42.01
C ASN A 22 -0.31 21.52 42.54
N GLN A 23 -0.38 21.74 43.85
CA GLN A 23 -0.17 23.07 44.43
C GLN A 23 1.24 23.61 44.11
N LYS A 24 2.28 22.76 44.20
CA LYS A 24 3.65 23.14 43.81
C LYS A 24 3.74 23.54 42.35
N ILE A 25 3.21 22.71 41.45
CA ILE A 25 3.22 22.95 39.99
C ILE A 25 2.48 24.25 39.63
N GLN A 26 1.27 24.43 40.17
CA GLN A 26 0.47 25.62 39.86
C GLN A 26 1.10 26.88 40.46
N SER A 27 1.74 26.77 41.63
CA SER A 27 2.44 27.91 42.23
C SER A 27 3.63 28.35 41.38
N LEU A 28 4.44 27.42 40.88
CA LEU A 28 5.53 27.72 39.94
C LEU A 28 5.02 28.40 38.67
N ARG A 29 3.94 27.90 38.08
CA ARG A 29 3.32 28.53 36.89
C ARG A 29 2.76 29.91 37.17
N ALA A 30 2.21 30.14 38.37
CA ALA A 30 1.68 31.43 38.78
C ALA A 30 2.78 32.46 39.04
N ILE A 31 3.97 32.04 39.49
CA ILE A 31 5.15 32.94 39.65
C ILE A 31 5.43 33.69 38.35
N ARG A 32 5.31 33.03 37.19
CA ARG A 32 5.43 33.66 35.85
C ARG A 32 4.64 34.96 35.72
N LEU A 33 3.36 34.92 36.11
CA LEU A 33 2.42 36.06 35.99
C LEU A 33 2.76 37.20 36.95
N ARG A 34 3.60 36.94 37.96
CA ARG A 34 3.97 37.88 39.02
C ARG A 34 5.34 38.50 38.79
N LEU A 35 6.25 37.85 38.05
CA LEU A 35 7.59 38.37 37.77
C LEU A 35 7.58 39.79 37.17
N ALA A 36 6.64 40.11 36.28
CA ALA A 36 6.52 41.45 35.68
C ALA A 36 5.98 42.53 36.65
N LYS A 37 5.35 42.13 37.77
CA LYS A 37 4.59 43.01 38.68
C LYS A 37 5.24 43.15 40.07
N THR A 38 6.49 42.71 40.22
CA THR A 38 7.18 42.61 41.52
C THR A 38 8.44 43.48 41.60
N ASN A 39 8.77 43.91 42.83
CA ASN A 39 9.99 44.66 43.10
C ASN A 39 11.23 43.75 43.11
N THR A 40 12.42 44.35 43.13
CA THR A 40 13.70 43.62 43.00
C THR A 40 13.91 42.55 44.08
N ASN A 41 13.49 42.81 45.32
CA ASN A 41 13.63 41.86 46.43
C ASN A 41 12.73 40.62 46.24
N GLU A 42 11.48 40.80 45.83
CA GLU A 42 10.56 39.68 45.54
C GLU A 42 10.99 38.86 44.32
N LYS A 43 11.57 39.50 43.29
CA LYS A 43 12.16 38.81 42.14
C LYS A 43 13.31 37.89 42.54
N SER A 44 14.14 38.30 43.51
CA SER A 44 15.21 37.46 44.06
C SER A 44 14.64 36.19 44.70
N LYS A 45 13.59 36.32 45.51
CA LYS A 45 12.95 35.16 46.17
C LYS A 45 12.26 34.21 45.18
N PHE A 46 11.62 34.74 44.14
CA PHE A 46 11.10 33.90 43.06
C PHE A 46 12.20 33.17 42.30
N SER A 47 13.33 33.83 42.06
CA SER A 47 14.48 33.20 41.40
C SER A 47 15.05 32.05 42.24
N GLU A 48 15.15 32.24 43.56
CA GLU A 48 15.58 31.18 44.48
C GLU A 48 14.61 29.98 44.45
N ALA A 49 13.30 30.22 44.49
CA ALA A 49 12.29 29.16 44.40
C ALA A 49 12.36 28.39 43.08
N LEU A 50 12.58 29.08 41.96
CA LEU A 50 12.75 28.47 40.64
C LEU A 50 14.03 27.63 40.56
N SER A 51 15.14 28.14 41.12
CA SER A 51 16.42 27.42 41.18
C SER A 51 16.33 26.12 41.99
N GLN A 52 15.67 26.16 43.15
CA GLN A 52 15.39 24.97 43.95
C GLN A 52 14.48 23.97 43.19
N ALA A 53 13.45 24.48 42.52
CA ALA A 53 12.51 23.64 41.78
C ALA A 53 13.15 22.94 40.56
N LEU A 54 14.13 23.55 39.89
CA LEU A 54 14.92 22.90 38.83
C LEU A 54 15.71 21.69 39.32
N ASN A 55 16.10 21.66 40.60
CA ASN A 55 16.84 20.55 41.21
C ASN A 55 15.94 19.55 41.96
N HIS A 56 14.61 19.70 41.86
CA HIS A 56 13.67 18.87 42.61
C HIS A 56 13.66 17.41 42.10
N LYS A 57 13.49 16.42 43.00
CA LYS A 57 13.48 14.98 42.64
C LYS A 57 12.39 14.58 41.63
N ASN A 58 11.22 15.21 41.71
CA ASN A 58 10.08 14.97 40.81
C ASN A 58 10.22 15.75 39.47
N PRO A 59 10.24 15.07 38.31
CA PRO A 59 10.42 15.71 37.00
C PRO A 59 9.32 16.71 36.65
N ARG A 60 8.07 16.51 37.10
CA ARG A 60 6.97 17.44 36.80
C ARG A 60 7.17 18.81 37.44
N ILE A 61 7.88 18.86 38.57
CA ILE A 61 8.23 20.12 39.24
C ILE A 61 9.37 20.81 38.49
N ARG A 62 10.41 20.07 38.10
CA ARG A 62 11.50 20.59 37.26
C ARG A 62 10.97 21.16 35.94
N PHE A 63 10.09 20.41 35.27
CA PHE A 63 9.41 20.84 34.05
C PHE A 63 8.61 22.14 34.25
N ALA A 64 7.82 22.25 35.31
CA ALA A 64 7.04 23.48 35.58
C ALA A 64 7.93 24.70 35.86
N ALA A 65 9.04 24.51 36.59
CA ALA A 65 10.03 25.56 36.85
C ALA A 65 10.72 25.99 35.55
N LEU A 66 11.17 25.03 34.76
CA LEU A 66 11.81 25.24 33.47
C LEU A 66 10.89 25.97 32.48
N GLN A 67 9.62 25.58 32.37
CA GLN A 67 8.64 26.30 31.56
C GLN A 67 8.47 27.74 32.02
N THR A 68 8.45 27.97 33.34
CA THR A 68 8.32 29.32 33.90
C THR A 68 9.52 30.18 33.56
N ILE A 69 10.74 29.65 33.71
CA ILE A 69 12.00 30.31 33.36
C ILE A 69 12.06 30.65 31.87
N TRP A 70 11.78 29.65 31.02
CA TRP A 70 11.83 29.79 29.56
C TRP A 70 10.83 30.83 29.05
N GLN A 71 9.58 30.76 29.50
CA GLN A 71 8.53 31.69 29.07
C GLN A 71 8.71 33.10 29.63
N ALA A 72 9.33 33.24 30.80
CA ALA A 72 9.66 34.53 31.38
C ALA A 72 10.99 35.12 30.88
N ARG A 73 11.71 34.41 29.97
CA ARG A 73 13.00 34.84 29.40
C ARG A 73 14.02 35.21 30.50
N LEU A 74 14.14 34.37 31.52
CA LEU A 74 15.09 34.59 32.61
C LEU A 74 16.48 34.07 32.20
N ASP A 75 17.19 34.82 31.36
CA ASP A 75 18.46 34.40 30.73
C ASP A 75 19.57 34.05 31.75
N SER A 76 19.51 34.59 32.96
CA SER A 76 20.44 34.24 34.05
C SER A 76 20.36 32.77 34.48
N PHE A 77 19.32 32.03 34.10
CA PHE A 77 19.17 30.60 34.41
C PHE A 77 19.79 29.67 33.37
N THR A 78 20.34 30.16 32.26
CA THR A 78 20.95 29.28 31.24
C THR A 78 22.00 28.30 31.81
N PRO A 79 22.85 28.64 32.81
CA PRO A 79 23.76 27.67 33.42
C PRO A 79 23.03 26.56 34.19
N ASN A 80 21.91 26.90 34.86
CA ASN A 80 21.08 25.93 35.57
C ASN A 80 20.37 24.98 34.59
N ILE A 81 19.87 25.50 33.46
CA ILE A 81 19.23 24.68 32.42
C ILE A 81 20.26 23.75 31.76
N LYS A 82 21.48 24.22 31.49
CA LYS A 82 22.59 23.39 30.99
C LYS A 82 22.91 22.25 31.97
N THR A 83 22.96 22.56 33.27
CA THR A 83 23.18 21.55 34.33
C THR A 83 22.03 20.54 34.42
N LEU A 84 20.79 20.99 34.23
CA LEU A 84 19.62 20.12 34.15
C LEU A 84 19.73 19.18 32.93
N ALA A 85 20.00 19.72 31.74
CA ALA A 85 20.15 18.93 30.52
C ALA A 85 21.27 17.88 30.62
N ALA A 86 22.35 18.17 31.37
CA ALA A 86 23.44 17.23 31.58
C ALA A 86 23.02 15.93 32.28
N ASN A 87 21.99 15.97 33.15
CA ASN A 87 21.65 14.88 34.06
C ASN A 87 20.18 14.43 33.98
N GLU A 88 19.33 15.12 33.21
CA GLU A 88 17.89 14.84 33.13
C GLU A 88 17.61 13.50 32.41
N LYS A 89 16.81 12.65 33.06
CA LYS A 89 16.40 11.33 32.55
C LYS A 89 14.95 11.32 32.07
N ASP A 90 14.10 12.21 32.60
CA ASP A 90 12.73 12.35 32.13
C ASP A 90 12.71 12.99 30.75
N ARG A 91 12.11 12.28 29.80
CA ARG A 91 12.08 12.68 28.39
C ARG A 91 11.48 14.09 28.23
N LEU A 92 10.28 14.33 28.76
CA LEU A 92 9.58 15.61 28.57
C LEU A 92 10.36 16.79 29.15
N THR A 93 10.96 16.59 30.31
CA THR A 93 11.78 17.61 30.98
C THR A 93 13.06 17.90 30.20
N PHE A 94 13.74 16.86 29.69
CA PHE A 94 14.91 17.05 28.82
C PHE A 94 14.56 17.77 27.52
N TYR A 95 13.44 17.44 26.87
CA TYR A 95 12.99 18.10 25.64
C TYR A 95 12.68 19.59 25.86
N ALA A 96 12.10 19.95 27.00
CA ALA A 96 11.93 21.35 27.37
C ALA A 96 13.28 22.04 27.65
N ALA A 97 14.28 21.33 28.17
CA ALA A 97 15.56 21.91 28.58
C ALA A 97 16.39 22.33 27.36
N TRP A 98 16.51 21.46 26.35
CA TRP A 98 17.21 21.86 25.11
C TRP A 98 16.43 22.91 24.32
N GLY A 99 15.09 22.87 24.32
CA GLY A 99 14.27 23.91 23.67
C GLY A 99 14.47 25.29 24.31
N ALA A 100 14.57 25.35 25.64
CA ALA A 100 14.92 26.58 26.35
C ALA A 100 16.35 27.03 26.00
N LEU A 101 17.34 26.13 25.97
CA LEU A 101 18.71 26.46 25.58
C LEU A 101 18.80 26.97 24.13
N ARG A 102 18.04 26.38 23.19
CA ARG A 102 17.94 26.83 21.80
C ARG A 102 17.49 28.29 21.70
N ASP A 103 16.49 28.66 22.49
CA ASP A 103 15.88 30.00 22.43
C ASP A 103 16.63 31.06 23.24
N MET A 104 17.43 30.65 24.22
CA MET A 104 18.08 31.53 25.19
C MET A 104 19.60 31.66 24.99
N LEU A 105 20.25 30.77 24.23
CA LEU A 105 21.68 30.84 23.94
C LEU A 105 21.94 31.21 22.48
N PRO A 106 23.01 31.97 22.18
CA PRO A 106 23.43 32.21 20.81
C PRO A 106 24.01 30.93 20.17
N PRO A 107 23.97 30.79 18.83
CA PRO A 107 24.52 29.62 18.15
C PRO A 107 25.99 29.31 18.42
N SER A 108 26.81 30.33 18.73
CA SER A 108 28.22 30.16 19.11
C SER A 108 28.38 29.37 20.42
N GLU A 109 27.54 29.64 21.42
CA GLU A 109 27.53 28.91 22.68
C GLU A 109 26.95 27.50 22.53
N LEU A 110 25.92 27.33 21.69
CA LEU A 110 25.42 25.99 21.36
C LEU A 110 26.49 25.14 20.67
N ARG A 111 27.34 25.72 19.81
CA ARG A 111 28.46 24.98 19.20
C ARG A 111 29.53 24.59 20.21
N SER A 112 29.89 25.47 21.15
CA SER A 112 30.88 25.13 22.18
C SER A 112 30.40 23.96 23.07
N MET A 113 29.09 23.87 23.30
CA MET A 113 28.46 22.76 24.01
C MET A 113 28.59 21.40 23.33
N LEU A 114 28.88 21.32 22.02
CA LEU A 114 29.14 20.04 21.34
C LEU A 114 30.43 19.37 21.84
N GLN A 115 31.35 20.12 22.45
CA GLN A 115 32.63 19.62 22.99
C GLN A 115 32.59 19.34 24.50
N GLU A 116 31.42 19.47 25.12
CA GLU A 116 31.26 19.28 26.57
C GLU A 116 31.45 17.82 27.01
N LYS A 117 31.98 17.62 28.22
CA LYS A 117 32.23 16.27 28.75
C LYS A 117 30.94 15.47 28.96
N LYS A 118 29.84 16.15 29.30
CA LYS A 118 28.55 15.53 29.60
C LYS A 118 27.73 15.32 28.33
N SER A 119 27.39 14.07 28.01
CA SER A 119 26.67 13.72 26.78
C SER A 119 25.27 14.35 26.67
N GLY A 120 24.56 14.54 27.80
CA GLY A 120 23.26 15.23 27.80
C GLY A 120 23.35 16.68 27.30
N VAL A 121 24.48 17.36 27.56
CA VAL A 121 24.75 18.72 27.07
C VAL A 121 25.03 18.70 25.57
N ARG A 122 25.90 17.77 25.12
CA ARG A 122 26.18 17.57 23.68
C ARG A 122 24.92 17.25 22.90
N LEU A 123 24.05 16.37 23.43
CA LEU A 123 22.77 16.01 22.84
C LEU A 123 21.83 17.22 22.73
N ALA A 124 21.69 18.00 23.81
CA ALA A 124 20.86 19.21 23.82
C ALA A 124 21.34 20.24 22.78
N ALA A 125 22.66 20.46 22.70
CA ALA A 125 23.28 21.34 21.73
C ALA A 125 23.10 20.86 20.28
N LEU A 126 23.31 19.58 20.02
CA LEU A 126 23.13 18.98 18.70
C LEU A 126 21.68 19.12 18.23
N LEU A 127 20.70 18.85 19.10
CA LEU A 127 19.28 19.04 18.80
C LEU A 127 18.94 20.52 18.55
N ALA A 128 19.47 21.43 19.37
CA ALA A 128 19.27 22.87 19.21
C ALA A 128 19.80 23.38 17.85
N LEU A 129 21.04 23.03 17.51
CA LEU A 129 21.66 23.43 16.25
C LEU A 129 20.96 22.79 15.05
N LEU A 130 20.45 21.54 15.16
CA LEU A 130 19.70 20.90 14.08
C LEU A 130 18.38 21.59 13.81
N ASP A 131 17.65 21.95 14.87
CA ASP A 131 16.36 22.66 14.76
C ASP A 131 16.54 24.06 14.15
N LEU A 132 17.66 24.72 14.48
CA LEU A 132 18.08 25.98 13.86
C LEU A 132 18.67 25.80 12.45
N GLN A 133 18.86 24.56 11.96
CA GLN A 133 19.51 24.24 10.69
C GLN A 133 20.96 24.74 10.58
N LEU A 134 21.71 24.74 11.68
CA LEU A 134 23.07 25.30 11.80
C LEU A 134 24.18 24.26 11.94
N VAL A 135 23.85 22.96 12.05
CA VAL A 135 24.83 21.87 12.06
C VAL A 135 25.44 21.70 10.67
N THR A 136 26.74 21.44 10.63
CA THR A 136 27.49 21.08 9.42
C THR A 136 27.82 19.58 9.36
N PRO A 137 28.05 19.01 8.17
CA PRO A 137 28.50 17.61 8.04
C PRO A 137 29.79 17.33 8.83
N THR A 138 30.74 18.26 8.83
CA THR A 138 32.00 18.13 9.58
C THR A 138 31.76 18.01 11.08
N GLU A 139 30.93 18.87 11.67
CA GLU A 139 30.57 18.78 13.09
C GLU A 139 29.87 17.45 13.39
N ALA A 140 28.90 17.05 12.56
CA ALA A 140 28.18 15.80 12.77
C ALA A 140 29.08 14.56 12.66
N LYS A 141 30.07 14.55 11.75
CA LYS A 141 31.03 13.43 11.60
C LYS A 141 31.80 13.17 12.90
N THR A 142 32.19 14.22 13.62
CA THR A 142 32.88 14.06 14.91
C THR A 142 32.03 13.37 15.98
N LEU A 143 30.69 13.42 15.83
CA LEU A 143 29.73 12.91 16.80
C LEU A 143 29.20 11.50 16.46
N VAL A 144 29.53 10.94 15.29
CA VAL A 144 29.11 9.57 14.89
C VAL A 144 29.77 8.50 15.75
N ASN A 145 30.86 8.83 16.44
CA ASN A 145 31.52 7.94 17.39
C ASN A 145 31.38 8.42 18.84
N ASP A 146 30.37 9.24 19.13
CA ASP A 146 30.09 9.69 20.49
C ASP A 146 29.85 8.49 21.44
N SER A 147 30.28 8.63 22.69
CA SER A 147 30.04 7.68 23.77
C SER A 147 28.55 7.45 24.09
N ASP A 148 27.68 8.41 23.80
CA ASP A 148 26.24 8.33 24.06
C ASP A 148 25.49 7.93 22.78
N PRO A 149 24.82 6.76 22.75
CA PRO A 149 24.10 6.28 21.57
C PRO A 149 23.08 7.26 21.02
N ARG A 150 22.50 8.13 21.86
CA ARG A 150 21.53 9.15 21.44
C ARG A 150 22.19 10.24 20.60
N VAL A 151 23.39 10.68 21.00
CA VAL A 151 24.18 11.67 20.24
C VAL A 151 24.60 11.06 18.90
N THR A 152 25.15 9.84 18.94
CA THR A 152 25.53 9.12 17.73
C THR A 152 24.35 8.98 16.77
N THR A 153 23.18 8.58 17.27
CA THR A 153 22.00 8.37 16.44
C THR A 153 21.55 9.66 15.75
N VAL A 154 21.50 10.77 16.48
CA VAL A 154 21.10 12.06 15.92
C VAL A 154 22.10 12.53 14.86
N ALA A 155 23.41 12.41 15.13
CA ALA A 155 24.46 12.76 14.17
C ALA A 155 24.44 11.89 12.90
N ALA A 156 24.31 10.57 13.09
CA ALA A 156 24.20 9.58 12.02
C ALA A 156 22.98 9.83 11.12
N LEU A 157 21.81 10.11 11.70
CA LEU A 157 20.58 10.41 10.97
C LEU A 157 20.65 11.72 10.19
N TYR A 158 21.39 12.71 10.69
CA TYR A 158 21.64 13.94 9.96
C TYR A 158 22.56 13.68 8.76
N LEU A 159 23.68 12.99 8.96
CA LEU A 159 24.63 12.65 7.89
C LEU A 159 24.00 11.77 6.80
N SER A 160 23.14 10.82 7.17
CA SER A 160 22.48 9.95 6.19
C SER A 160 21.56 10.72 5.23
N LYS A 161 21.10 11.91 5.61
CA LYS A 161 20.25 12.77 4.78
C LYS A 161 21.01 13.67 3.83
N ILE A 162 22.29 13.95 4.11
CA ILE A 162 23.05 15.02 3.43
C ILE A 162 24.31 14.52 2.71
N GLU A 163 24.88 13.38 3.11
CA GLU A 163 26.08 12.82 2.48
C GLU A 163 25.81 11.48 1.80
N ARG A 164 26.09 11.39 0.49
CA ARG A 164 25.91 10.18 -0.33
C ARG A 164 26.73 8.98 0.17
N GLU A 165 27.93 9.20 0.71
CA GLU A 165 28.80 8.11 1.19
C GLU A 165 28.38 7.55 2.56
N MET A 166 27.79 8.39 3.42
CA MET A 166 27.22 8.04 4.73
C MET A 166 25.72 7.70 4.64
N ALA A 167 25.08 7.87 3.48
CA ALA A 167 23.67 7.55 3.24
C ALA A 167 23.30 6.09 3.56
N ASN A 168 24.28 5.18 3.60
CA ASN A 168 24.08 3.78 3.96
C ASN A 168 25.08 3.35 5.05
N LEU A 169 24.86 3.81 6.28
CA LEU A 169 25.58 3.32 7.46
C LEU A 169 25.39 1.81 7.67
N LEU A 170 24.29 1.27 7.15
CA LEU A 170 23.99 -0.16 7.05
C LEU A 170 23.73 -0.50 5.58
N LEU A 171 24.66 -1.21 4.93
CA LEU A 171 24.54 -1.64 3.54
C LEU A 171 23.97 -3.05 3.48
N ILE A 172 22.83 -3.22 2.82
CA ILE A 172 22.21 -4.53 2.59
C ILE A 172 22.25 -4.84 1.09
N THR A 173 22.66 -6.05 0.73
CA THR A 173 22.81 -6.51 -0.66
C THR A 173 22.09 -7.85 -0.87
N PRO A 174 21.17 -7.95 -1.85
CA PRO A 174 20.64 -6.85 -2.69
C PRO A 174 19.72 -5.90 -1.91
N LYS A 175 19.48 -4.70 -2.44
CA LYS A 175 18.73 -3.60 -1.79
C LYS A 175 17.20 -3.80 -1.76
N GLY A 176 16.72 -5.04 -1.62
CA GLY A 176 15.31 -5.38 -1.80
C GLY A 176 14.93 -5.52 -3.28
N GLY A 177 13.66 -5.83 -3.52
CA GLY A 177 13.09 -6.04 -4.84
C GLY A 177 12.67 -7.49 -5.09
N GLU A 178 12.33 -7.75 -6.35
CA GLU A 178 11.82 -9.04 -6.79
C GLU A 178 12.93 -10.09 -6.90
N PHE A 179 12.67 -11.33 -6.50
CA PHE A 179 13.58 -12.45 -6.67
C PHE A 179 12.85 -13.74 -7.09
N PHE A 180 13.57 -14.64 -7.76
CA PHE A 180 13.09 -15.98 -8.10
C PHE A 180 13.76 -17.02 -7.21
N GLY A 181 13.03 -18.05 -6.80
CA GLY A 181 13.60 -19.15 -6.02
C GLY A 181 14.08 -18.72 -4.62
N THR A 182 15.39 -18.64 -4.42
CA THR A 182 16.03 -18.29 -3.13
C THR A 182 16.93 -17.08 -3.30
N GLN A 183 16.80 -16.07 -2.43
CA GLN A 183 17.63 -14.87 -2.44
C GLN A 183 18.60 -14.86 -1.26
N LYS A 184 19.90 -14.75 -1.54
CA LYS A 184 20.94 -14.55 -0.52
C LYS A 184 21.04 -13.07 -0.13
N ILE A 185 21.03 -12.79 1.18
CA ILE A 185 21.09 -11.45 1.78
C ILE A 185 22.40 -11.29 2.54
N SER A 186 23.11 -10.19 2.30
CA SER A 186 24.31 -9.79 3.05
C SER A 186 24.15 -8.39 3.63
N ILE A 187 24.57 -8.17 4.88
CA ILE A 187 24.49 -6.89 5.58
C ILE A 187 25.90 -6.45 6.04
N LYS A 188 26.23 -5.17 5.91
CA LYS A 188 27.51 -4.59 6.34
C LYS A 188 27.29 -3.23 7.00
N ALA A 189 27.74 -3.08 8.24
CA ALA A 189 27.77 -1.78 8.95
C ALA A 189 29.04 -1.00 8.60
N LYS A 190 28.94 0.33 8.60
CA LYS A 190 30.06 1.27 8.44
C LYS A 190 30.48 1.97 9.74
N ILE A 191 29.82 1.67 10.87
CA ILE A 191 30.16 2.20 12.19
C ILE A 191 30.85 1.11 13.01
N ASN A 192 32.05 1.41 13.52
CA ASN A 192 32.80 0.49 14.38
C ASN A 192 32.07 0.25 15.71
N ASP A 193 32.33 -0.89 16.34
CA ASP A 193 31.76 -1.28 17.64
C ASP A 193 30.22 -1.26 17.66
N THR A 194 29.60 -1.82 16.62
CA THR A 194 28.14 -2.01 16.56
C THR A 194 27.78 -3.45 16.22
N GLN A 195 26.69 -3.94 16.81
CA GLN A 195 26.04 -5.21 16.47
C GLN A 195 24.91 -4.94 15.47
N ILE A 196 24.83 -5.70 14.39
CA ILE A 196 23.73 -5.58 13.43
C ILE A 196 22.63 -6.54 13.87
N ARG A 197 21.41 -6.04 14.05
CA ARG A 197 20.25 -6.88 14.37
C ARG A 197 19.16 -6.73 13.32
N TYR A 198 18.43 -7.81 13.08
CA TYR A 198 17.39 -7.85 12.05
C TYR A 198 16.17 -8.69 12.45
N THR A 199 15.09 -8.49 11.70
CA THR A 199 13.82 -9.21 11.81
C THR A 199 13.23 -9.40 10.40
N LEU A 200 12.49 -10.48 10.21
CA LEU A 200 11.85 -10.85 8.93
C LEU A 200 10.31 -10.89 9.03
N ASP A 201 9.76 -10.73 10.24
CA ASP A 201 8.33 -10.81 10.55
C ASP A 201 7.62 -9.43 10.49
N GLY A 202 8.34 -8.40 10.06
CA GLY A 202 7.84 -7.03 9.98
C GLY A 202 7.89 -6.23 11.29
N SER A 203 8.38 -6.81 12.40
CA SER A 203 8.64 -6.07 13.64
C SER A 203 9.93 -5.24 13.55
N GLU A 204 10.08 -4.16 14.34
CA GLU A 204 11.36 -3.46 14.42
C GLU A 204 12.36 -4.27 15.28
N PRO A 205 13.64 -4.41 14.84
CA PRO A 205 14.65 -5.04 15.66
C PRO A 205 14.89 -4.23 16.95
N ASN A 206 15.16 -4.95 18.03
CA ASN A 206 15.49 -4.43 19.36
C ASN A 206 16.69 -5.17 19.95
N GLY A 207 17.12 -4.82 21.17
CA GLY A 207 18.27 -5.44 21.84
C GLY A 207 18.18 -6.96 22.10
N ARG A 208 17.04 -7.60 21.82
CA ARG A 208 16.82 -9.05 21.88
C ARG A 208 16.65 -9.71 20.51
N SER A 209 16.55 -8.94 19.42
CA SER A 209 16.41 -9.46 18.06
C SER A 209 17.67 -10.20 17.60
N GLU A 210 17.53 -11.06 16.60
CA GLU A 210 18.63 -11.87 16.09
C GLU A 210 19.82 -11.02 15.63
N ASN A 211 21.03 -11.47 15.98
CA ASN A 211 22.27 -10.81 15.59
C ASN A 211 22.73 -11.33 14.22
N TYR A 212 23.08 -10.43 13.32
CA TYR A 212 23.61 -10.78 12.01
C TYR A 212 25.10 -11.13 12.12
N GLU A 213 25.43 -12.39 11.86
CA GLU A 213 26.81 -12.89 11.89
C GLU A 213 27.35 -13.20 10.48
N LYS A 214 26.49 -13.71 9.60
CA LYS A 214 26.84 -14.14 8.24
C LYS A 214 25.66 -13.97 7.28
N PRO A 215 25.92 -13.94 5.95
CA PRO A 215 24.85 -13.91 4.96
C PRO A 215 23.84 -15.05 5.13
N PHE A 216 22.56 -14.75 5.01
CA PHE A 216 21.45 -15.72 5.10
C PHE A 216 20.63 -15.75 3.80
N SER A 217 19.65 -16.63 3.70
CA SER A 217 18.81 -16.75 2.49
C SER A 217 17.33 -16.73 2.82
N ILE A 218 16.55 -16.04 1.98
CA ILE A 218 15.09 -16.00 2.05
C ILE A 218 14.49 -16.79 0.87
N LYS A 219 13.35 -17.44 1.10
CA LYS A 219 12.66 -18.28 0.12
C LYS A 219 11.24 -17.81 -0.20
N GLU A 220 10.71 -16.87 0.56
CA GLU A 220 9.37 -16.30 0.43
C GLU A 220 9.44 -14.77 0.46
N SER A 221 8.39 -14.11 -0.04
CA SER A 221 8.25 -12.66 0.09
C SER A 221 8.39 -12.25 1.55
N THR A 222 9.29 -11.32 1.82
CA THR A 222 9.72 -10.98 3.19
C THR A 222 10.00 -9.50 3.30
N THR A 223 9.59 -8.89 4.41
CA THR A 223 10.03 -7.55 4.79
C THR A 223 11.16 -7.67 5.81
N LEU A 224 12.36 -7.29 5.39
CA LEU A 224 13.54 -7.20 6.24
C LEU A 224 13.58 -5.84 6.93
N TYR A 225 13.62 -5.85 8.26
CA TYR A 225 14.06 -4.71 9.04
C TYR A 225 15.45 -5.00 9.63
N ALA A 226 16.37 -4.05 9.52
CA ALA A 226 17.71 -4.17 10.09
C ALA A 226 18.20 -2.85 10.67
N ALA A 227 18.90 -2.91 11.80
CA ALA A 227 19.49 -1.74 12.45
C ALA A 227 20.79 -2.11 13.17
N MET A 228 21.62 -1.11 13.46
CA MET A 228 22.82 -1.28 14.28
C MET A 228 22.48 -1.01 15.74
N PHE A 229 23.17 -1.68 16.65
CA PHE A 229 23.01 -1.59 18.10
C PHE A 229 24.36 -1.43 18.79
N ARG A 230 24.37 -0.65 19.87
CA ARG A 230 25.50 -0.55 20.82
C ARG A 230 24.91 -0.51 22.23
N ASP A 231 25.39 -1.39 23.11
CA ASP A 231 24.90 -1.55 24.48
C ASP A 231 23.36 -1.74 24.60
N GLY A 232 22.76 -2.43 23.62
CA GLY A 232 21.33 -2.70 23.57
C GLY A 232 20.47 -1.55 23.04
N GLU A 233 21.05 -0.38 22.78
CA GLU A 233 20.39 0.79 22.19
C GLU A 233 20.65 0.87 20.69
N ARG A 234 19.63 1.30 19.92
CA ARG A 234 19.73 1.42 18.46
C ARG A 234 20.64 2.60 18.10
N VAL A 235 21.55 2.37 17.16
CA VAL A 235 22.47 3.37 16.62
C VAL A 235 22.17 3.58 15.13
N GLY A 236 21.86 4.81 14.74
CA GLY A 236 21.61 5.17 13.33
C GLY A 236 20.22 4.76 12.80
N PRO A 237 20.02 4.76 11.47
CA PRO A 237 18.72 4.56 10.86
C PRO A 237 18.27 3.09 10.90
N LEU A 238 16.95 2.91 11.04
CA LEU A 238 16.30 1.64 10.75
C LEU A 238 16.17 1.47 9.24
N VAL A 239 16.73 0.39 8.69
CA VAL A 239 16.61 0.06 7.28
C VAL A 239 15.48 -0.94 7.10
N LYS A 240 14.53 -0.62 6.23
CA LYS A 240 13.43 -1.49 5.82
C LYS A 240 13.56 -1.81 4.34
N LEU A 241 13.66 -3.10 3.99
CA LEU A 241 13.69 -3.57 2.61
C LEU A 241 12.60 -4.62 2.40
N ASN A 242 11.88 -4.51 1.28
CA ASN A 242 10.91 -5.52 0.87
C ASN A 242 11.54 -6.41 -0.19
N TYR A 243 11.41 -7.71 -0.02
CA TYR A 243 11.75 -8.72 -1.01
C TYR A 243 10.48 -9.39 -1.46
N GLU A 244 10.23 -9.41 -2.75
CA GLU A 244 9.03 -10.00 -3.32
C GLU A 244 9.42 -11.23 -4.13
N LYS A 245 8.95 -12.40 -3.73
CA LYS A 245 9.16 -13.61 -4.50
C LYS A 245 8.25 -13.56 -5.71
N ILE A 246 8.84 -13.64 -6.89
CA ILE A 246 8.11 -13.88 -8.13
C ILE A 246 8.09 -15.38 -8.38
N ASP A 247 6.89 -15.94 -8.52
CA ASP A 247 6.74 -17.31 -8.94
C ASP A 247 7.33 -17.49 -10.33
N ILE A 248 8.26 -18.44 -10.45
CA ILE A 248 8.82 -18.83 -11.75
C ILE A 248 7.63 -19.29 -12.59
N PRO A 249 7.33 -18.64 -13.74
CA PRO A 249 6.26 -19.10 -14.61
C PRO A 249 6.51 -20.56 -14.96
N LYS A 250 5.50 -21.42 -14.79
CA LYS A 250 5.56 -22.77 -15.35
C LYS A 250 5.83 -22.61 -16.84
N ALA A 251 6.93 -23.19 -17.33
CA ALA A 251 7.35 -22.95 -18.70
C ALA A 251 6.20 -23.30 -19.67
N PRO A 252 6.03 -22.53 -20.76
CA PRO A 252 5.05 -22.85 -21.78
C PRO A 252 5.30 -24.26 -22.31
N ILE A 253 4.26 -25.08 -22.33
CA ILE A 253 4.34 -26.52 -22.66
C ILE A 253 4.67 -26.76 -24.15
N ASN A 254 4.76 -25.73 -25.00
CA ASN A 254 4.74 -25.89 -26.47
C ASN A 254 5.78 -25.06 -27.27
N ILE A 255 6.99 -24.78 -26.76
CA ILE A 255 8.00 -24.02 -27.55
C ILE A 255 8.85 -24.88 -28.50
N VAL A 256 8.91 -26.19 -28.24
CA VAL A 256 9.54 -27.19 -29.11
C VAL A 256 8.68 -28.45 -29.13
N GLN A 257 8.62 -29.14 -30.28
CA GLN A 257 7.88 -30.38 -30.44
C GLN A 257 8.83 -31.54 -30.72
N LEU A 258 8.82 -32.58 -29.88
CA LEU A 258 9.64 -33.78 -30.05
C LEU A 258 9.05 -34.72 -31.11
N ASN A 259 9.84 -35.06 -32.14
CA ASN A 259 9.49 -36.14 -33.06
C ASN A 259 9.89 -37.48 -32.43
N LYS A 260 8.94 -38.13 -31.74
CA LYS A 260 9.16 -39.40 -31.05
C LYS A 260 9.58 -40.55 -31.98
N GLN A 261 9.09 -40.57 -33.22
CA GLN A 261 9.42 -41.62 -34.20
C GLN A 261 10.87 -41.52 -34.70
N LYS A 262 11.39 -40.30 -34.85
CA LYS A 262 12.76 -40.05 -35.30
C LYS A 262 13.79 -39.94 -34.17
N THR A 263 13.34 -39.89 -32.92
CA THR A 263 14.23 -39.75 -31.76
C THR A 263 14.69 -41.13 -31.28
N GLN A 264 16.01 -41.33 -31.22
CA GLN A 264 16.65 -42.63 -30.97
C GLN A 264 16.95 -42.90 -29.48
N ARG A 265 16.68 -41.94 -28.59
CA ARG A 265 16.98 -42.03 -27.16
C ARG A 265 15.84 -41.51 -26.29
N MET A 266 15.78 -41.98 -25.06
CA MET A 266 14.82 -41.47 -24.09
C MET A 266 15.20 -40.07 -23.64
N VAL A 267 14.30 -39.12 -23.90
CA VAL A 267 14.41 -37.72 -23.52
C VAL A 267 13.07 -37.22 -23.01
N GLN A 268 13.09 -36.20 -22.16
CA GLN A 268 11.90 -35.52 -21.68
C GLN A 268 12.09 -34.01 -21.74
N ILE A 269 11.13 -33.29 -22.30
CA ILE A 269 11.10 -31.83 -22.26
C ILE A 269 10.44 -31.41 -20.95
N THR A 270 11.06 -30.50 -20.20
CA THR A 270 10.54 -29.98 -18.94
C THR A 270 10.78 -28.48 -18.81
N GLY A 271 10.01 -27.81 -17.96
CA GLY A 271 10.06 -26.38 -17.71
C GLY A 271 10.73 -25.98 -16.40
N GLY A 272 10.93 -24.68 -16.20
CA GLY A 272 11.24 -24.13 -14.88
C GLY A 272 12.69 -24.31 -14.45
N LEU A 273 13.63 -24.26 -15.39
CA LEU A 273 15.06 -24.39 -15.11
C LEU A 273 15.49 -23.50 -13.93
N SER A 274 15.98 -24.10 -12.86
CA SER A 274 16.33 -23.41 -11.63
C SER A 274 17.32 -24.23 -10.81
N GLU A 275 18.04 -23.57 -9.91
CA GLU A 275 18.90 -24.26 -8.95
C GLU A 275 18.08 -25.28 -8.13
N GLY A 276 18.61 -26.49 -7.96
CA GLY A 276 17.92 -27.61 -7.31
C GLY A 276 17.04 -28.47 -8.23
N SER A 277 16.78 -28.03 -9.47
CA SER A 277 16.07 -28.84 -10.48
C SER A 277 16.91 -30.04 -10.94
N LYS A 278 16.24 -31.15 -11.28
CA LYS A 278 16.91 -32.40 -11.72
C LYS A 278 17.46 -32.22 -13.14
N VAL A 279 18.70 -32.67 -13.38
CA VAL A 279 19.36 -32.50 -14.69
C VAL A 279 18.99 -33.64 -15.65
N TYR A 280 19.08 -34.88 -15.19
CA TYR A 280 18.91 -36.08 -16.02
C TYR A 280 17.75 -36.97 -15.55
N LEU A 281 17.30 -37.88 -16.41
CA LEU A 281 16.23 -38.83 -16.09
C LEU A 281 16.69 -39.91 -15.09
N ASP A 282 17.95 -40.31 -15.16
CA ASP A 282 18.54 -41.50 -14.53
C ASP A 282 19.62 -41.17 -13.49
N ARG A 283 19.79 -39.89 -13.12
CA ARG A 283 20.70 -39.43 -12.05
C ARG A 283 20.02 -38.45 -11.12
N SER A 284 20.49 -38.39 -9.87
CA SER A 284 20.01 -37.45 -8.85
C SER A 284 20.62 -36.05 -8.98
N TYR A 285 21.44 -35.81 -10.00
CA TYR A 285 22.16 -34.56 -10.19
C TYR A 285 21.24 -33.35 -10.30
N LYS A 286 21.67 -32.26 -9.67
CA LYS A 286 20.90 -31.02 -9.56
C LYS A 286 21.65 -29.85 -10.13
N PHE A 287 20.94 -28.90 -10.74
CA PHE A 287 21.54 -27.60 -11.09
C PHE A 287 21.99 -26.87 -9.82
N LYS A 288 23.19 -26.30 -9.84
CA LYS A 288 23.82 -25.58 -8.72
C LYS A 288 23.97 -24.09 -9.00
N ASN A 289 24.20 -23.73 -10.24
CA ASN A 289 24.20 -22.34 -10.70
C ASN A 289 23.59 -22.31 -12.10
N VAL A 290 22.57 -21.47 -12.29
CA VAL A 290 21.90 -21.25 -13.57
C VAL A 290 22.08 -19.77 -13.93
N PRO A 291 22.59 -19.43 -15.12
CA PRO A 291 22.65 -18.05 -15.55
C PRO A 291 21.29 -17.37 -15.50
N GLU A 292 21.23 -16.13 -15.01
CA GLU A 292 19.97 -15.40 -14.81
C GLU A 292 19.09 -15.36 -16.07
N LYS A 293 19.72 -15.20 -17.25
CA LYS A 293 19.05 -15.19 -18.56
C LYS A 293 18.32 -16.51 -18.91
N LEU A 294 18.71 -17.62 -18.29
CA LEU A 294 18.17 -18.96 -18.56
C LEU A 294 17.29 -19.49 -17.43
N MET A 295 17.15 -18.75 -16.32
CA MET A 295 16.25 -19.16 -15.24
C MET A 295 14.81 -19.22 -15.72
N GLY A 296 14.11 -20.29 -15.36
CA GLY A 296 12.73 -20.58 -15.76
C GLY A 296 12.61 -21.25 -17.14
N ALA A 297 13.69 -21.31 -17.93
CA ALA A 297 13.65 -21.84 -19.29
C ALA A 297 13.19 -23.31 -19.36
N THR A 298 12.68 -23.69 -20.53
CA THR A 298 12.44 -25.09 -20.87
C THR A 298 13.77 -25.76 -21.17
N TYR A 299 13.95 -27.02 -20.78
CA TYR A 299 15.14 -27.79 -21.07
C TYR A 299 14.80 -29.25 -21.35
N LEU A 300 15.72 -29.95 -22.00
CA LEU A 300 15.63 -31.36 -22.31
C LEU A 300 16.41 -32.15 -21.27
N MET A 301 15.72 -33.02 -20.55
CA MET A 301 16.32 -34.05 -19.70
C MET A 301 16.64 -35.26 -20.54
N SER A 302 17.93 -35.54 -20.70
CA SER A 302 18.45 -36.78 -21.29
C SER A 302 18.74 -37.81 -20.19
N ARG A 303 19.16 -39.01 -20.60
CA ARG A 303 19.84 -39.95 -19.71
C ARG A 303 21.33 -39.63 -19.65
N ASN A 304 21.91 -39.64 -18.45
CA ASN A 304 23.35 -39.51 -18.30
C ASN A 304 24.09 -40.79 -18.68
N ASP A 305 23.42 -41.95 -18.67
CA ASP A 305 23.98 -43.20 -19.24
C ASP A 305 24.31 -43.07 -20.74
N ASP A 306 23.71 -42.10 -21.45
CA ASP A 306 24.02 -41.80 -22.85
C ASP A 306 25.23 -40.85 -23.01
N SER A 307 26.05 -40.64 -21.98
CA SER A 307 27.20 -39.70 -22.01
C SER A 307 28.28 -40.11 -23.04
N GLY A 308 28.37 -41.39 -23.40
CA GLY A 308 29.24 -41.92 -24.46
C GLY A 308 28.58 -42.00 -25.85
N SER A 309 27.36 -41.47 -26.02
CA SER A 309 26.60 -41.59 -27.27
C SER A 309 27.28 -40.91 -28.48
N ARG A 310 27.05 -41.47 -29.68
CA ARG A 310 27.59 -41.02 -30.97
C ARG A 310 26.51 -40.94 -32.06
N GLY A 311 26.82 -40.30 -33.17
CA GLY A 311 25.96 -40.15 -34.35
C GLY A 311 25.30 -38.77 -34.42
N ASP A 312 24.71 -38.43 -35.57
CA ASP A 312 24.32 -37.03 -35.84
C ASP A 312 22.82 -36.73 -35.66
N LYS A 313 21.98 -37.75 -35.45
CA LYS A 313 20.51 -37.63 -35.46
C LYS A 313 19.85 -38.38 -34.30
N ILE A 314 20.30 -38.13 -33.07
CA ILE A 314 19.78 -38.81 -31.88
C ILE A 314 18.45 -38.21 -31.44
N VAL A 315 18.36 -36.88 -31.38
CA VAL A 315 17.14 -36.16 -30.97
C VAL A 315 16.67 -35.29 -32.12
N ASN A 316 15.39 -35.41 -32.46
CA ASN A 316 14.77 -34.64 -33.53
C ASN A 316 13.58 -33.86 -32.97
N LEU A 317 13.63 -32.53 -33.07
CA LEU A 317 12.59 -31.62 -32.61
C LEU A 317 12.21 -30.63 -33.73
N SER A 318 11.05 -29.98 -33.58
CA SER A 318 10.67 -28.81 -34.38
C SER A 318 10.55 -27.59 -33.46
N ALA A 319 11.07 -26.45 -33.89
CA ALA A 319 10.87 -25.18 -33.22
C ALA A 319 9.42 -24.70 -33.44
N MET A 320 8.71 -24.36 -32.38
CA MET A 320 7.32 -23.90 -32.46
C MET A 320 7.20 -22.37 -32.41
N CYS A 321 8.30 -21.69 -32.10
CA CYS A 321 8.44 -20.25 -32.06
C CYS A 321 9.90 -19.85 -32.32
N LEU A 322 10.16 -18.55 -32.41
CA LEU A 322 11.52 -18.02 -32.38
C LEU A 322 12.17 -18.35 -31.03
N LEU A 323 13.29 -19.07 -31.04
CA LEU A 323 13.98 -19.46 -29.81
C LEU A 323 15.49 -19.61 -29.99
N ASP A 324 16.20 -19.29 -28.91
CA ASP A 324 17.62 -19.50 -28.73
C ASP A 324 17.84 -20.83 -27.99
N ILE A 325 18.53 -21.78 -28.64
CA ILE A 325 18.91 -23.05 -28.02
C ILE A 325 20.33 -22.93 -27.47
N TYR A 326 20.48 -23.30 -26.19
CA TYR A 326 21.77 -23.42 -25.54
C TYR A 326 22.10 -24.89 -25.29
N ILE A 327 23.30 -25.31 -25.70
CA ILE A 327 23.87 -26.62 -25.41
C ILE A 327 24.96 -26.45 -24.36
N GLY A 328 24.72 -26.95 -23.16
CA GLY A 328 25.77 -27.14 -22.16
C GLY A 328 26.54 -28.40 -22.46
N HIS A 329 27.81 -28.26 -22.82
CA HIS A 329 28.72 -29.39 -23.08
C HIS A 329 29.74 -29.51 -21.95
N ASP A 330 29.91 -30.72 -21.42
CA ASP A 330 30.74 -30.97 -20.24
C ASP A 330 32.20 -30.61 -20.52
N ARG A 331 32.77 -29.69 -19.73
CA ARG A 331 34.13 -29.18 -19.92
C ARG A 331 35.21 -30.24 -19.75
N ARG A 332 34.90 -31.38 -19.13
CA ARG A 332 35.81 -32.53 -19.02
C ARG A 332 36.05 -33.22 -20.35
N ILE A 333 35.15 -33.06 -21.32
CA ILE A 333 35.31 -33.64 -22.67
C ILE A 333 36.28 -32.77 -23.46
N ASN A 334 37.43 -33.36 -23.83
CA ASN A 334 38.46 -32.68 -24.61
C ASN A 334 37.87 -32.16 -25.94
N THR A 335 38.30 -30.98 -26.37
CA THR A 335 37.93 -30.34 -27.65
C THR A 335 38.01 -31.29 -28.84
N VAL A 336 39.01 -32.18 -28.90
CA VAL A 336 39.14 -33.17 -30.00
C VAL A 336 38.01 -34.21 -30.00
N ASN A 337 37.39 -34.46 -28.84
CA ASN A 337 36.34 -35.47 -28.66
C ASN A 337 34.92 -34.86 -28.69
N LYS A 338 34.81 -33.55 -28.94
CA LYS A 338 33.51 -32.88 -29.10
C LYS A 338 32.87 -33.28 -30.43
N PRO A 339 31.55 -33.49 -30.47
CA PRO A 339 30.87 -33.99 -31.66
C PRO A 339 30.78 -32.91 -32.75
N TYR A 340 30.86 -33.31 -34.02
CA TYR A 340 30.90 -32.37 -35.14
C TYR A 340 29.63 -31.50 -35.24
N TRP A 341 28.46 -32.07 -34.92
CA TRP A 341 27.19 -31.33 -34.94
C TRP A 341 27.20 -30.13 -33.98
N LEU A 342 28.02 -30.11 -32.93
CA LEU A 342 28.09 -28.98 -32.01
C LEU A 342 28.64 -27.72 -32.68
N LYS A 343 29.42 -27.85 -33.77
CA LYS A 343 29.95 -26.70 -34.53
C LYS A 343 28.88 -25.82 -35.17
N GLN A 344 27.65 -26.31 -35.27
CA GLN A 344 26.52 -25.50 -35.72
C GLN A 344 26.08 -24.47 -34.67
N PHE A 345 26.59 -24.55 -33.43
CA PHE A 345 26.36 -23.62 -32.34
C PHE A 345 27.60 -22.77 -32.09
N ASN A 346 27.40 -21.49 -31.77
CA ASN A 346 28.46 -20.55 -31.41
C ASN A 346 28.84 -20.70 -29.94
N SER A 347 30.13 -20.61 -29.60
CA SER A 347 30.56 -20.59 -28.20
C SER A 347 30.08 -19.32 -27.49
N THR A 348 29.83 -19.41 -26.19
CA THR A 348 29.53 -18.27 -25.32
C THR A 348 30.47 -18.23 -24.12
N ASP A 349 30.50 -17.10 -23.41
CA ASP A 349 31.24 -16.98 -22.12
C ASP A 349 30.44 -17.52 -20.93
N MET A 350 29.23 -18.03 -21.17
CA MET A 350 28.34 -18.51 -20.13
C MET A 350 28.63 -19.97 -19.75
N GLN A 351 28.50 -20.26 -18.46
CA GLN A 351 28.58 -21.61 -17.92
C GLN A 351 27.32 -21.95 -17.14
N ILE A 352 27.01 -23.25 -17.07
CA ILE A 352 26.00 -23.78 -16.17
C ILE A 352 26.60 -24.91 -15.32
N ASN A 353 26.30 -24.88 -14.03
CA ASN A 353 26.90 -25.84 -13.08
C ASN A 353 25.85 -26.78 -12.55
N THR A 354 26.23 -28.03 -12.39
CA THR A 354 25.44 -29.06 -11.73
C THR A 354 26.16 -29.54 -10.46
N SER A 355 25.54 -30.44 -9.72
CA SER A 355 26.18 -31.12 -8.59
C SER A 355 27.28 -32.10 -9.00
N ASP A 356 27.48 -32.36 -10.30
CA ASP A 356 28.49 -33.26 -10.84
C ASP A 356 29.57 -32.53 -11.65
N ALA A 357 29.16 -31.69 -12.60
CA ALA A 357 30.05 -31.08 -13.59
C ALA A 357 29.72 -29.62 -13.92
N VAL A 358 30.69 -28.97 -14.57
CA VAL A 358 30.62 -27.63 -15.15
C VAL A 358 30.50 -27.77 -16.67
N PHE A 359 29.57 -27.03 -17.27
CA PHE A 359 29.29 -27.09 -18.70
C PHE A 359 29.50 -25.72 -19.34
N ASP A 360 30.21 -25.70 -20.46
CA ASP A 360 30.33 -24.51 -21.31
C ASP A 360 29.09 -24.44 -22.23
N LEU A 361 28.47 -23.26 -22.33
CA LEU A 361 27.26 -23.07 -23.14
C LEU A 361 27.59 -22.65 -24.57
N PHE A 362 26.96 -23.33 -25.52
CA PHE A 362 26.97 -23.01 -26.94
C PHE A 362 25.57 -22.61 -27.39
N HIS A 363 25.44 -21.59 -28.24
CA HIS A 363 24.17 -20.97 -28.60
C HIS A 363 23.92 -20.99 -30.11
N ARG A 364 22.66 -21.24 -30.50
CA ARG A 364 22.16 -21.02 -31.86
C ARG A 364 20.69 -20.62 -31.83
N ARG A 365 20.30 -19.73 -32.73
CA ARG A 365 18.92 -19.30 -32.94
C ARG A 365 18.20 -20.18 -33.97
N PHE A 366 16.91 -20.42 -33.74
CA PHE A 366 16.01 -21.16 -34.62
C PHE A 366 14.69 -20.39 -34.79
N GLU A 367 14.17 -20.43 -36.01
CA GLU A 367 12.88 -19.84 -36.40
C GLU A 367 11.73 -20.84 -36.19
N LYS A 368 10.49 -20.33 -36.14
CA LYS A 368 9.29 -21.19 -36.10
C LYS A 368 9.27 -22.11 -37.33
N GLY A 369 9.12 -23.41 -37.11
CA GLY A 369 9.08 -24.43 -38.15
C GLY A 369 10.44 -25.08 -38.44
N ASP A 370 11.55 -24.51 -37.95
CA ASP A 370 12.87 -25.10 -38.13
C ASP A 370 12.94 -26.50 -37.51
N THR A 371 13.63 -27.40 -38.21
CA THR A 371 13.97 -28.72 -37.67
C THR A 371 15.26 -28.63 -36.86
N ILE A 372 15.19 -29.03 -35.59
CA ILE A 372 16.32 -29.10 -34.67
C ILE A 372 16.78 -30.55 -34.58
N THR A 373 18.03 -30.79 -34.96
CA THR A 373 18.64 -32.13 -34.88
C THR A 373 19.86 -32.09 -33.97
N LEU A 374 19.86 -32.92 -32.92
CA LEU A 374 20.98 -33.07 -31.99
C LEU A 374 21.55 -34.49 -32.09
N GLY A 375 22.88 -34.58 -32.10
CA GLY A 375 23.61 -35.85 -32.17
C GLY A 375 24.07 -36.37 -30.81
N GLY A 376 25.02 -37.29 -30.81
CA GLY A 376 25.65 -37.87 -29.64
C GLY A 376 26.56 -36.89 -28.90
N ASN A 377 26.85 -37.20 -27.65
CA ASN A 377 27.61 -36.32 -26.75
C ASN A 377 29.10 -36.22 -27.10
N THR A 378 29.67 -37.24 -27.74
CA THR A 378 31.10 -37.34 -28.02
C THR A 378 31.37 -38.18 -29.27
N ILE A 379 32.62 -38.25 -29.70
CA ILE A 379 33.08 -39.15 -30.78
C ILE A 379 33.89 -40.35 -30.27
N ASP A 380 34.37 -40.32 -29.01
CA ASP A 380 35.27 -41.34 -28.45
C ASP A 380 34.56 -42.59 -27.91
N ALA A 381 33.23 -42.57 -27.84
CA ALA A 381 32.37 -43.63 -27.30
C ALA A 381 32.57 -43.97 -25.80
N ILE A 382 33.36 -43.21 -25.06
CA ILE A 382 33.61 -43.45 -23.63
C ILE A 382 32.49 -42.81 -22.82
N ASP A 383 31.85 -43.58 -21.95
CA ASP A 383 30.71 -43.16 -21.11
C ASP A 383 31.07 -42.88 -19.64
N SER A 384 32.36 -43.00 -19.28
CA SER A 384 32.89 -42.70 -17.95
C SER A 384 33.59 -41.34 -17.88
N GLY A 385 33.64 -40.75 -16.68
CA GLY A 385 34.36 -39.50 -16.39
C GLY A 385 33.74 -38.22 -16.98
N LYS A 386 32.53 -38.31 -17.56
CA LYS A 386 31.82 -37.21 -18.23
C LYS A 386 30.32 -37.32 -18.03
N SER A 387 29.62 -36.20 -18.19
CA SER A 387 28.15 -36.15 -18.22
C SER A 387 27.65 -35.98 -19.65
N ASN A 388 26.39 -36.37 -19.89
CA ASN A 388 25.72 -36.09 -21.15
C ASN A 388 25.42 -34.58 -21.28
N TYR A 389 25.31 -34.04 -22.49
CA TYR A 389 25.03 -32.62 -22.70
C TYR A 389 23.65 -32.21 -22.13
N ILE A 390 23.51 -30.92 -21.85
CA ILE A 390 22.28 -30.28 -21.39
C ILE A 390 21.75 -29.40 -22.52
N THR A 391 20.47 -29.53 -22.88
CA THR A 391 19.85 -28.65 -23.90
C THR A 391 18.81 -27.76 -23.24
N ILE A 392 18.95 -26.46 -23.42
CA ILE A 392 18.06 -25.43 -22.85
C ILE A 392 17.43 -24.66 -24.01
N PHE A 393 16.11 -24.51 -23.99
CA PHE A 393 15.32 -23.79 -24.97
C PHE A 393 14.87 -22.46 -24.35
N SER A 394 15.47 -21.37 -24.80
CA SER A 394 15.14 -20.01 -24.36
C SER A 394 14.32 -19.33 -25.44
N GLN A 395 13.02 -19.16 -25.21
CA GLN A 395 12.18 -18.41 -26.12
C GLN A 395 12.66 -16.96 -26.24
N THR A 396 12.77 -16.47 -27.47
CA THR A 396 13.29 -15.12 -27.76
C THR A 396 12.14 -14.10 -27.66
N MET A 397 12.22 -13.21 -26.67
CA MET A 397 11.15 -12.24 -26.37
C MET A 397 11.26 -10.92 -27.13
N ILE A 398 12.44 -10.62 -27.69
CA ILE A 398 12.70 -9.44 -28.53
C ILE A 398 13.57 -9.85 -29.72
N ASP A 399 13.23 -9.34 -30.89
CA ASP A 399 13.95 -9.54 -32.14
C ASP A 399 14.13 -8.17 -32.81
N PRO A 400 15.26 -7.49 -32.55
CA PRO A 400 15.47 -6.13 -33.04
C PRO A 400 15.44 -6.05 -34.57
N GLN A 401 14.72 -5.06 -35.09
CA GLN A 401 14.52 -4.86 -36.52
C GLN A 401 15.41 -3.73 -37.04
N SER A 402 15.86 -3.84 -38.29
CA SER A 402 16.66 -2.79 -38.95
C SER A 402 15.84 -1.54 -39.32
N LYS A 403 14.51 -1.65 -39.33
CA LYS A 403 13.56 -0.56 -39.62
C LYS A 403 12.34 -0.67 -38.67
N PRO A 404 11.67 0.45 -38.32
CA PRO A 404 10.45 0.39 -37.52
C PRO A 404 9.32 -0.38 -38.22
N LEU A 405 8.59 -1.19 -37.44
CA LEU A 405 7.37 -1.87 -37.87
C LEU A 405 6.26 -0.88 -38.28
N THR A 406 5.47 -1.26 -39.28
CA THR A 406 4.22 -0.55 -39.63
C THR A 406 2.99 -1.24 -39.01
N GLU A 407 1.88 -0.52 -38.89
CA GLU A 407 0.62 -1.10 -38.37
C GLU A 407 0.14 -2.26 -39.27
N GLU A 408 0.28 -2.14 -40.59
CA GLU A 408 -0.14 -3.16 -41.57
C GLU A 408 0.62 -4.47 -41.39
N GLN A 409 1.93 -4.40 -41.14
CA GLN A 409 2.77 -5.59 -40.93
C GLN A 409 2.32 -6.39 -39.71
N VAL A 410 1.99 -5.70 -38.62
CA VAL A 410 1.56 -6.34 -37.37
C VAL A 410 0.13 -6.88 -37.47
N LEU A 411 -0.77 -6.15 -38.14
CA LEU A 411 -2.16 -6.58 -38.32
C LEU A 411 -2.26 -7.84 -39.19
N ALA A 412 -1.39 -8.01 -40.19
CA ALA A 412 -1.33 -9.22 -41.00
C ALA A 412 -1.00 -10.50 -40.18
N ASP A 413 -0.22 -10.35 -39.11
CA ASP A 413 0.21 -11.45 -38.24
C ASP A 413 -0.76 -11.70 -37.07
N LEU A 414 -1.76 -10.83 -36.86
CA LEU A 414 -2.65 -10.84 -35.70
C LEU A 414 -3.55 -12.07 -35.65
N GLU A 415 -3.96 -12.62 -36.80
CA GLU A 415 -4.75 -13.87 -36.85
C GLU A 415 -3.98 -15.08 -36.33
N GLN A 416 -2.65 -15.08 -36.46
CA GLN A 416 -1.77 -16.15 -35.98
C GLN A 416 -1.13 -15.82 -34.62
N ALA A 417 -1.55 -14.72 -33.99
CA ALA A 417 -0.97 -14.25 -32.75
C ALA A 417 -1.29 -15.17 -31.58
N ASP A 418 -0.30 -15.33 -30.71
CA ASP A 418 -0.37 -16.15 -29.50
C ASP A 418 -0.40 -15.24 -28.27
N ALA A 419 -1.58 -15.14 -27.64
CA ALA A 419 -1.79 -14.29 -26.47
C ALA A 419 -0.97 -14.74 -25.24
N ASP A 420 -0.66 -16.03 -25.09
CA ASP A 420 0.19 -16.50 -23.99
C ASP A 420 1.65 -16.09 -24.23
N ARG A 421 2.10 -16.10 -25.48
CA ARG A 421 3.41 -15.53 -25.87
C ARG A 421 3.44 -14.02 -25.64
N GLY A 422 2.37 -13.30 -25.99
CA GLY A 422 2.24 -11.87 -25.71
C GLY A 422 2.29 -11.53 -24.21
N LYS A 423 1.66 -12.36 -23.37
CA LYS A 423 1.74 -12.25 -21.91
C LYS A 423 3.17 -12.39 -21.41
N GLN A 424 3.92 -13.35 -21.96
CA GLN A 424 5.33 -13.52 -21.59
C GLN A 424 6.14 -12.30 -22.02
N ILE A 425 5.97 -11.80 -23.24
CA ILE A 425 6.63 -10.57 -23.73
C ILE A 425 6.34 -9.39 -22.78
N PHE A 426 5.10 -9.23 -22.33
CA PHE A 426 4.70 -8.16 -21.42
C PHE A 426 5.44 -8.20 -20.08
N TYR A 427 5.61 -9.39 -19.48
CA TYR A 427 6.18 -9.60 -18.14
C TYR A 427 7.68 -9.95 -18.12
N ASN A 428 8.31 -10.11 -19.28
CA ASN A 428 9.69 -10.58 -19.33
C ASN A 428 10.71 -9.44 -19.08
N LYS A 429 11.65 -9.67 -18.15
CA LYS A 429 12.72 -8.71 -17.79
C LYS A 429 13.70 -8.44 -18.95
N GLN A 430 13.89 -9.43 -19.82
CA GLN A 430 14.72 -9.34 -21.02
C GLN A 430 13.91 -8.92 -22.27
N GLY A 431 12.61 -8.66 -22.11
CA GLY A 431 11.70 -8.20 -23.17
C GLY A 431 11.53 -6.67 -23.20
N PRO A 432 10.39 -6.15 -23.72
CA PRO A 432 10.07 -4.73 -23.71
C PRO A 432 9.78 -4.16 -22.31
N GLN A 433 9.70 -5.00 -21.27
CA GLN A 433 9.51 -4.59 -19.87
C GLN A 433 8.25 -3.75 -19.63
N CYS A 434 7.18 -3.99 -20.39
CA CYS A 434 5.90 -3.28 -20.25
C CYS A 434 5.39 -3.29 -18.80
N PHE A 435 5.56 -4.42 -18.09
CA PHE A 435 5.14 -4.59 -16.69
C PHE A 435 5.84 -3.66 -15.68
N THR A 436 7.00 -3.08 -16.03
CA THR A 436 7.73 -2.17 -15.13
C THR A 436 7.06 -0.81 -15.00
N CYS A 437 6.18 -0.49 -15.95
CA CYS A 437 5.36 0.71 -15.94
C CYS A 437 3.88 0.39 -15.83
N HIS A 438 3.40 -0.67 -16.49
CA HIS A 438 1.98 -1.00 -16.54
C HIS A 438 1.64 -2.20 -15.68
N GLN A 439 0.47 -2.15 -15.08
CA GLN A 439 -0.09 -3.25 -14.30
C GLN A 439 -1.28 -3.86 -15.08
N ILE A 440 -1.45 -5.18 -14.93
CA ILE A 440 -2.61 -5.96 -15.42
C ILE A 440 -2.99 -6.92 -14.30
N ASN A 441 -4.25 -6.88 -13.89
CA ASN A 441 -4.86 -7.65 -12.81
C ASN A 441 -4.01 -7.66 -11.52
N GLY A 442 -3.45 -6.52 -11.15
CA GLY A 442 -2.58 -6.37 -9.98
C GLY A 442 -1.13 -6.81 -10.18
N ALA A 443 -0.78 -7.44 -11.31
CA ALA A 443 0.59 -7.84 -11.63
C ALA A 443 1.29 -6.80 -12.53
N GLY A 444 2.46 -6.33 -12.12
CA GLY A 444 3.19 -5.20 -12.72
C GLY A 444 3.26 -4.00 -11.77
N LYS A 445 3.75 -2.86 -12.25
CA LYS A 445 3.78 -1.60 -11.49
C LYS A 445 2.71 -0.64 -12.01
N ASN A 446 2.21 0.24 -11.15
CA ASN A 446 1.23 1.26 -11.52
C ASN A 446 1.92 2.61 -11.73
N PHE A 447 2.78 2.70 -12.74
CA PHE A 447 3.40 3.95 -13.18
C PHE A 447 2.70 4.47 -14.44
N GLY A 448 2.67 3.73 -15.53
CA GLY A 448 1.78 4.00 -16.66
C GLY A 448 0.31 3.64 -16.37
N PRO A 449 -0.61 3.95 -17.30
CA PRO A 449 -2.02 3.59 -17.16
C PRO A 449 -2.23 2.12 -16.86
N GLU A 450 -3.17 1.82 -15.96
CA GLU A 450 -3.61 0.47 -15.67
C GLU A 450 -4.15 -0.20 -16.93
N LEU A 451 -3.66 -1.41 -17.24
CA LEU A 451 -4.01 -2.16 -18.44
C LEU A 451 -4.94 -3.35 -18.16
N SER A 452 -5.32 -3.61 -16.89
CA SER A 452 -6.43 -4.51 -16.55
C SER A 452 -7.66 -4.18 -17.38
N GLY A 453 -8.21 -5.16 -18.10
CA GLY A 453 -9.42 -4.96 -18.89
C GLY A 453 -9.24 -4.11 -20.16
N ILE A 454 -8.02 -3.82 -20.61
CA ILE A 454 -7.80 -2.97 -21.79
C ILE A 454 -8.50 -3.49 -23.05
N GLY A 455 -8.59 -4.81 -23.22
CA GLY A 455 -9.32 -5.42 -24.31
C GLY A 455 -10.84 -5.23 -24.26
N SER A 456 -11.41 -4.78 -23.13
CA SER A 456 -12.82 -4.39 -23.01
C SER A 456 -13.10 -2.97 -23.51
N ARG A 457 -12.09 -2.08 -23.43
CA ARG A 457 -12.23 -0.63 -23.67
C ARG A 457 -11.62 -0.17 -24.99
N GLU A 458 -10.65 -0.90 -25.53
CA GLU A 458 -9.93 -0.54 -26.75
C GLU A 458 -9.81 -1.75 -27.70
N ASN A 459 -9.68 -1.48 -28.99
CA ASN A 459 -9.47 -2.52 -30.01
C ASN A 459 -7.99 -2.70 -30.37
N ALA A 460 -7.67 -3.75 -31.13
CA ALA A 460 -6.30 -4.09 -31.51
C ALA A 460 -5.55 -2.95 -32.21
N VAL A 461 -6.21 -2.22 -33.12
CA VAL A 461 -5.62 -1.09 -33.87
C VAL A 461 -5.24 0.04 -32.91
N THR A 462 -6.13 0.40 -31.98
CA THR A 462 -5.88 1.49 -31.03
C THR A 462 -4.80 1.13 -30.02
N ILE A 463 -4.76 -0.11 -29.54
CA ILE A 463 -3.69 -0.62 -28.67
C ILE A 463 -2.35 -0.59 -29.40
N LEU A 464 -2.30 -1.15 -30.61
CA LEU A 464 -1.08 -1.20 -31.43
C LEU A 464 -0.53 0.20 -31.72
N LYS A 465 -1.40 1.12 -32.12
CA LYS A 465 -1.02 2.51 -32.38
C LYS A 465 -0.47 3.20 -31.13
N SER A 466 -1.02 2.91 -29.96
CA SER A 466 -0.51 3.43 -28.69
C SER A 466 0.90 2.93 -28.35
N ILE A 467 1.24 1.70 -28.79
CA ILE A 467 2.57 1.11 -28.59
C ILE A 467 3.59 1.64 -29.59
N LEU A 468 3.23 1.72 -30.89
CA LEU A 468 4.12 2.18 -31.95
C LEU A 468 4.30 3.70 -31.96
N GLN A 469 3.28 4.45 -31.52
CA GLN A 469 3.23 5.91 -31.57
C GLN A 469 2.80 6.51 -30.21
N PRO A 470 3.57 6.31 -29.12
CA PRO A 470 3.16 6.70 -27.77
C PRO A 470 2.96 8.21 -27.57
N ASN A 471 3.49 9.05 -28.47
CA ASN A 471 3.32 10.51 -28.43
C ASN A 471 2.08 11.00 -29.21
N ALA A 472 1.39 10.14 -29.96
CA ALA A 472 0.25 10.56 -30.80
C ALA A 472 -1.01 10.90 -29.98
N ARG A 473 -1.17 10.31 -28.79
CA ARG A 473 -2.28 10.56 -27.86
C ARG A 473 -1.77 10.54 -26.42
N LEU A 474 -1.70 11.71 -25.78
CA LEU A 474 -1.26 11.82 -24.38
C LEU A 474 -2.46 11.70 -23.44
N VAL A 475 -2.42 10.72 -22.54
CA VAL A 475 -3.45 10.54 -21.49
C VAL A 475 -3.24 11.60 -20.40
N GLU A 476 -4.32 12.28 -20.00
CA GLU A 476 -4.28 13.28 -18.93
C GLU A 476 -3.80 12.65 -17.60
N GLY A 477 -2.83 13.29 -16.94
CA GLY A 477 -2.17 12.76 -15.74
C GLY A 477 -0.86 11.99 -15.97
N TYR A 478 -0.55 11.58 -17.22
CA TYR A 478 0.63 10.74 -17.54
C TYR A 478 1.73 11.48 -18.34
N ARG A 479 1.78 12.81 -18.26
CA ARG A 479 2.77 13.62 -18.99
C ARG A 479 4.14 13.54 -18.31
N THR A 480 5.21 13.58 -19.12
CA THR A 480 6.57 13.63 -18.60
C THR A 480 6.82 14.99 -17.93
N HIS A 481 7.18 14.98 -16.65
CA HIS A 481 7.69 16.14 -15.93
C HIS A 481 9.21 16.20 -16.03
N ILE A 482 9.72 17.38 -16.36
CA ILE A 482 11.13 17.71 -16.30
C ILE A 482 11.34 18.57 -15.06
N VAL A 483 12.09 18.06 -14.09
CA VAL A 483 12.40 18.73 -12.83
C VAL A 483 13.88 19.04 -12.79
N LYS A 484 14.20 20.33 -12.88
CA LYS A 484 15.55 20.84 -12.69
C LYS A 484 15.73 21.24 -11.24
N MET A 485 16.72 20.65 -10.59
CA MET A 485 17.09 20.90 -9.20
C MET A 485 18.04 22.11 -9.11
N LYS A 486 18.08 22.77 -7.94
CA LYS A 486 18.98 23.90 -7.67
C LYS A 486 20.46 23.53 -7.72
N ASN A 487 20.79 22.25 -7.54
CA ASN A 487 22.14 21.71 -7.70
C ASN A 487 22.52 21.43 -9.16
N GLY A 488 21.63 21.71 -10.13
CA GLY A 488 21.84 21.49 -11.55
C GLY A 488 21.37 20.12 -12.08
N GLU A 489 21.04 19.16 -11.21
CA GLU A 489 20.52 17.85 -11.65
C GLU A 489 19.16 18.01 -12.33
N THR A 490 18.92 17.21 -13.37
CA THR A 490 17.63 17.18 -14.07
C THR A 490 17.05 15.78 -14.04
N TYR A 491 15.81 15.68 -13.61
CA TYR A 491 15.03 14.44 -13.57
C TYR A 491 13.90 14.54 -14.58
N ALA A 492 13.75 13.50 -15.41
CA ALA A 492 12.64 13.38 -16.36
C ALA A 492 11.86 12.11 -16.03
N GLY A 493 10.57 12.27 -15.77
CA GLY A 493 9.72 11.15 -15.36
C GLY A 493 8.29 11.57 -15.09
N MET A 494 7.46 10.63 -14.69
CA MET A 494 6.04 10.88 -14.45
C MET A 494 5.76 11.16 -12.97
N ALA A 495 4.80 12.03 -12.66
CA ALA A 495 4.39 12.29 -11.28
C ALA A 495 3.70 11.04 -10.69
N LEU A 496 4.19 10.53 -9.56
CA LEU A 496 3.57 9.41 -8.84
C LEU A 496 2.81 9.89 -7.61
N GLU A 497 3.42 10.77 -6.82
CA GLU A 497 2.84 11.31 -5.59
C GLU A 497 3.31 12.75 -5.40
N GLU A 498 2.44 13.61 -4.88
CA GLU A 498 2.79 14.99 -4.57
C GLU A 498 2.24 15.37 -3.18
N SER A 499 3.12 15.86 -2.32
CA SER A 499 2.77 16.40 -0.99
C SER A 499 3.14 17.88 -0.91
N GLY A 500 2.92 18.51 0.25
CA GLY A 500 3.40 19.87 0.50
C GLY A 500 4.93 20.01 0.46
N LEU A 501 5.68 18.93 0.75
CA LEU A 501 7.14 18.98 0.92
C LEU A 501 7.91 18.23 -0.17
N SER A 502 7.27 17.23 -0.79
CA SER A 502 7.92 16.30 -1.71
C SER A 502 7.16 16.13 -3.01
N PHE A 503 7.89 15.76 -4.05
CA PHE A 503 7.38 15.39 -5.36
C PHE A 503 8.06 14.10 -5.80
N LYS A 504 7.30 13.01 -5.88
CA LYS A 504 7.80 11.69 -6.27
C LYS A 504 7.62 11.49 -7.76
N LEU A 505 8.71 11.23 -8.48
CA LEU A 505 8.69 10.86 -9.89
C LEU A 505 8.96 9.38 -10.09
N GLY A 506 8.22 8.76 -11.01
CA GLY A 506 8.57 7.50 -11.65
C GLY A 506 9.46 7.77 -12.85
N LEU A 507 10.65 7.19 -12.86
CA LEU A 507 11.63 7.28 -13.93
C LEU A 507 11.49 6.08 -14.88
N ALA A 508 12.24 6.09 -15.99
CA ALA A 508 12.33 4.95 -16.89
C ALA A 508 12.82 3.67 -16.16
N ALA A 509 12.53 2.51 -16.76
CA ALA A 509 12.88 1.19 -16.23
C ALA A 509 12.33 0.90 -14.81
N GLY A 510 11.21 1.52 -14.45
CA GLY A 510 10.52 1.22 -13.20
C GLY A 510 11.23 1.71 -11.93
N GLN A 511 12.09 2.72 -12.03
CA GLN A 511 12.69 3.40 -10.87
C GLN A 511 11.79 4.55 -10.38
N SER A 512 12.00 5.00 -9.14
CA SER A 512 11.34 6.21 -8.64
C SER A 512 12.29 7.05 -7.78
N VAL A 513 12.13 8.36 -7.82
CA VAL A 513 12.87 9.31 -6.99
C VAL A 513 11.89 10.22 -6.26
N THR A 514 12.17 10.53 -4.99
CA THR A 514 11.43 11.54 -4.23
C THR A 514 12.28 12.80 -4.15
N LEU A 515 11.78 13.88 -4.77
CA LEU A 515 12.45 15.18 -4.81
C LEU A 515 11.84 16.11 -3.76
N GLU A 516 12.67 16.81 -3.00
CA GLU A 516 12.21 17.84 -2.07
C GLU A 516 11.85 19.12 -2.84
N LYS A 517 10.63 19.62 -2.69
CA LYS A 517 10.14 20.79 -3.46
C LYS A 517 10.99 22.04 -3.24
N LYS A 518 11.52 22.24 -2.03
CA LYS A 518 12.40 23.39 -1.73
C LYS A 518 13.71 23.41 -2.53
N LEU A 519 14.14 22.25 -3.02
CA LEU A 519 15.37 22.07 -3.82
C LEU A 519 15.09 22.11 -5.32
N ILE A 520 13.83 22.16 -5.76
CA ILE A 520 13.46 22.30 -7.17
C ILE A 520 13.73 23.75 -7.60
N ALA A 521 14.50 23.92 -8.67
CA ALA A 521 14.75 25.22 -9.30
C ALA A 521 13.68 25.54 -10.33
N ASN A 522 13.32 24.54 -11.16
CA ASN A 522 12.29 24.68 -12.17
C ASN A 522 11.60 23.34 -12.41
N ARG A 523 10.30 23.38 -12.71
CA ARG A 523 9.50 22.23 -13.15
C ARG A 523 8.75 22.63 -14.41
N SER A 524 8.88 21.82 -15.45
CA SER A 524 8.07 21.92 -16.65
C SER A 524 7.44 20.57 -17.00
N SER A 525 6.45 20.58 -17.87
CA SER A 525 5.84 19.37 -18.43
C SER A 525 6.15 19.33 -19.92
N ALA A 526 6.65 18.21 -20.41
CA ALA A 526 6.88 17.99 -21.84
C ALA A 526 5.61 17.43 -22.51
N ASN A 527 5.44 17.71 -23.81
CA ASN A 527 4.42 17.07 -24.66
C ASN A 527 4.91 15.70 -25.16
N THR A 528 5.52 14.91 -24.29
CA THR A 528 6.07 13.60 -24.62
C THR A 528 5.63 12.57 -23.59
N SER A 529 5.33 11.37 -24.08
CA SER A 529 5.02 10.21 -23.26
C SER A 529 6.29 9.67 -22.60
N PRO A 530 6.22 9.20 -21.35
CA PRO A 530 7.31 8.44 -20.73
C PRO A 530 7.46 7.03 -21.34
N MET A 531 6.51 6.57 -22.16
CA MET A 531 6.60 5.31 -22.90
C MET A 531 7.62 5.43 -24.06
N PRO A 532 8.62 4.53 -24.15
CA PRO A 532 9.62 4.55 -25.23
C PRO A 532 9.00 4.46 -26.64
N SER A 533 9.47 5.27 -27.58
CA SER A 533 9.04 5.23 -28.98
C SER A 533 9.74 4.15 -29.82
N ALA A 534 10.72 3.44 -29.26
CA ALA A 534 11.57 2.50 -29.99
C ALA A 534 10.99 1.06 -30.08
N TYR A 535 9.78 0.80 -29.58
CA TYR A 535 9.22 -0.56 -29.56
C TYR A 535 9.05 -1.16 -30.96
N GLY A 536 8.76 -0.34 -31.97
CA GLY A 536 8.69 -0.78 -33.37
C GLY A 536 10.04 -1.23 -33.96
N MET A 537 11.17 -0.96 -33.31
CA MET A 537 12.49 -1.48 -33.70
C MET A 537 13.00 -2.59 -32.76
N LEU A 538 12.31 -2.83 -31.63
CA LEU A 538 12.74 -3.79 -30.62
C LEU A 538 12.22 -5.22 -30.88
N MET A 539 11.10 -5.34 -31.57
CA MET A 539 10.39 -6.59 -31.78
C MET A 539 10.04 -6.76 -33.27
N ASN A 540 9.94 -8.00 -33.74
CA ASN A 540 9.40 -8.31 -35.06
C ASN A 540 7.86 -8.24 -35.09
N ALA A 541 7.27 -8.32 -36.29
CA ALA A 541 5.83 -8.14 -36.49
C ALA A 541 5.00 -9.15 -35.67
N GLN A 542 5.39 -10.43 -35.68
CA GLN A 542 4.72 -11.47 -34.91
C GLN A 542 4.78 -11.22 -33.39
N GLN A 543 5.93 -10.85 -32.83
CA GLN A 543 6.07 -10.54 -31.40
C GLN A 543 5.18 -9.36 -30.98
N MET A 544 5.08 -8.33 -31.82
CA MET A 544 4.18 -7.20 -31.59
C MET A 544 2.70 -7.61 -31.70
N ALA A 545 2.38 -8.51 -32.65
CA ALA A 545 1.04 -9.05 -32.82
C ALA A 545 0.62 -9.89 -31.60
N ASP A 546 1.53 -10.70 -31.05
CA ASP A 546 1.30 -11.48 -29.84
C ASP A 546 1.04 -10.60 -28.62
N LEU A 547 1.89 -9.58 -28.41
CA LEU A 547 1.70 -8.59 -27.34
C LEU A 547 0.36 -7.87 -27.49
N THR A 548 0.00 -7.49 -28.71
CA THR A 548 -1.29 -6.85 -29.01
C THR A 548 -2.46 -7.80 -28.73
N ALA A 549 -2.37 -9.07 -29.16
CA ALA A 549 -3.37 -10.09 -28.91
C ALA A 549 -3.54 -10.37 -27.41
N PHE A 550 -2.45 -10.39 -26.64
CA PHE A 550 -2.51 -10.49 -25.18
C PHE A 550 -3.27 -9.32 -24.56
N LEU A 551 -2.97 -8.08 -24.93
CA LEU A 551 -3.65 -6.90 -24.42
C LEU A 551 -5.13 -6.86 -24.83
N VAL A 552 -5.46 -7.25 -26.07
CA VAL A 552 -6.85 -7.42 -26.54
C VAL A 552 -7.58 -8.54 -25.81
N SER A 553 -6.87 -9.62 -25.46
CA SER A 553 -7.42 -10.73 -24.65
C SER A 553 -7.55 -10.38 -23.17
N SER A 554 -6.82 -9.34 -22.71
CA SER A 554 -6.89 -8.77 -21.37
C SER A 554 -8.16 -7.95 -21.22
N LYS A 555 -9.29 -8.59 -21.45
CA LYS A 555 -10.63 -8.08 -21.12
C LYS A 555 -10.82 -8.17 -19.62
N ASP A 556 -11.75 -7.38 -19.12
CA ASP A 556 -12.17 -7.54 -17.73
C ASP A 556 -12.52 -9.01 -17.55
N ILE A 557 -11.91 -9.60 -16.53
CA ILE A 557 -12.22 -10.95 -16.14
C ILE A 557 -13.68 -10.90 -15.66
N ARG A 558 -14.63 -11.12 -16.57
CA ARG A 558 -15.78 -11.97 -16.26
C ARG A 558 -15.15 -13.29 -15.85
N SER A 559 -14.96 -13.48 -14.56
CA SER A 559 -14.24 -14.61 -14.00
C SER A 559 -14.88 -15.92 -14.45
N ASN A 560 -14.24 -16.58 -15.41
CA ASN A 560 -14.23 -18.04 -15.50
C ASN A 560 -13.28 -18.61 -14.43
N SER A 561 -13.39 -18.15 -13.19
CA SER A 561 -12.97 -18.92 -12.04
C SER A 561 -14.15 -19.83 -11.67
N SER A 562 -13.96 -21.12 -11.93
CA SER A 562 -14.92 -22.20 -11.79
C SER A 562 -16.13 -22.11 -12.75
N ILE A 563 -16.36 -23.21 -13.47
CA ILE A 563 -17.73 -23.67 -13.68
C ILE A 563 -18.29 -23.91 -12.26
N SER A 564 -18.74 -22.86 -11.59
CA SER A 564 -19.61 -22.95 -10.43
C SER A 564 -20.91 -22.26 -10.82
N LYS A 565 -21.79 -23.13 -11.32
CA LYS A 565 -23.24 -23.01 -11.23
C LYS A 565 -23.83 -21.87 -12.08
N ILE A 566 -24.26 -22.25 -13.28
CA ILE A 566 -25.31 -21.65 -14.14
C ILE A 566 -26.61 -21.28 -13.37
N ASN A 567 -26.65 -21.40 -12.04
CA ASN A 567 -27.82 -21.28 -11.20
C ASN A 567 -27.75 -20.20 -10.11
N ASP A 568 -26.65 -19.45 -9.95
CA ASP A 568 -26.57 -18.43 -8.88
C ASP A 568 -27.18 -17.09 -9.31
N GLN A 569 -28.10 -16.59 -8.49
CA GLN A 569 -28.94 -15.44 -8.80
C GLN A 569 -28.31 -14.12 -8.36
N ILE A 570 -27.52 -14.14 -7.28
CA ILE A 570 -26.77 -13.00 -6.77
C ILE A 570 -25.30 -13.22 -7.10
N SER A 571 -24.65 -12.24 -7.71
CA SER A 571 -23.21 -12.26 -8.02
C SER A 571 -22.58 -10.89 -7.75
N PHE A 572 -21.25 -10.87 -7.71
CA PHE A 572 -20.47 -9.67 -7.46
C PHE A 572 -19.38 -9.53 -8.51
N VAL A 573 -19.11 -8.30 -8.93
CA VAL A 573 -17.97 -7.98 -9.81
C VAL A 573 -17.09 -7.00 -9.05
N GLU A 574 -15.91 -7.46 -8.65
CA GLU A 574 -14.91 -6.63 -7.97
C GLU A 574 -14.08 -5.88 -9.02
N THR A 575 -13.96 -4.57 -8.87
CA THR A 575 -13.06 -3.69 -9.63
C THR A 575 -12.17 -2.93 -8.65
N GLU A 576 -11.22 -2.14 -9.15
CA GLU A 576 -10.37 -1.33 -8.26
C GLU A 576 -11.20 -0.37 -7.42
N GLY A 577 -11.21 -0.57 -6.09
CA GLY A 577 -11.90 0.32 -5.16
C GLY A 577 -13.41 0.08 -5.01
N GLU A 578 -14.01 -0.82 -5.80
CA GLU A 578 -15.45 -1.03 -5.84
C GLU A 578 -15.86 -2.53 -5.96
N VAL A 579 -17.09 -2.85 -5.54
CA VAL A 579 -17.75 -4.14 -5.75
C VAL A 579 -19.15 -3.87 -6.30
N GLU A 580 -19.39 -4.23 -7.55
CA GLU A 580 -20.72 -4.21 -8.14
C GLU A 580 -21.55 -5.37 -7.62
N ILE A 581 -22.83 -5.11 -7.36
CA ILE A 581 -23.80 -6.09 -6.88
C ILE A 581 -24.76 -6.37 -8.02
N LEU A 582 -24.77 -7.62 -8.48
CA LEU A 582 -25.66 -8.08 -9.53
C LEU A 582 -26.69 -9.06 -8.95
N ILE A 583 -27.94 -8.90 -9.36
CA ILE A 583 -29.02 -9.82 -9.08
C ILE A 583 -29.72 -10.11 -10.40
N ASN A 584 -29.88 -11.39 -10.76
CA ASN A 584 -30.37 -11.80 -12.08
C ASN A 584 -29.58 -11.16 -13.23
N SER A 585 -28.25 -11.01 -13.05
CA SER A 585 -27.35 -10.31 -13.98
C SER A 585 -27.64 -8.81 -14.15
N GLN A 586 -28.59 -8.24 -13.40
CA GLN A 586 -28.85 -6.80 -13.37
C GLN A 586 -28.08 -6.14 -12.22
N LYS A 587 -27.38 -5.06 -12.52
CA LYS A 587 -26.67 -4.27 -11.51
C LYS A 587 -27.68 -3.52 -10.63
N VAL A 588 -27.71 -3.86 -9.34
CA VAL A 588 -28.62 -3.26 -8.34
C VAL A 588 -27.93 -2.27 -7.40
N GLY A 589 -26.60 -2.16 -7.46
CA GLY A 589 -25.84 -1.20 -6.68
C GLY A 589 -24.34 -1.46 -6.72
N THR A 590 -23.56 -0.56 -6.12
CA THR A 590 -22.10 -0.70 -6.02
C THR A 590 -21.63 -0.34 -4.61
N TYR A 591 -20.86 -1.22 -3.97
CA TYR A 591 -20.09 -0.91 -2.77
C TYR A 591 -18.77 -0.24 -3.16
N VAL A 592 -18.47 0.92 -2.59
CA VAL A 592 -17.25 1.68 -2.84
C VAL A 592 -16.43 1.70 -1.56
N TYR A 593 -15.19 1.26 -1.63
CA TYR A 593 -14.26 1.21 -0.49
C TYR A 593 -12.98 2.04 -0.71
N ASN A 594 -12.77 2.56 -1.92
CA ASN A 594 -11.71 3.52 -2.23
C ASN A 594 -12.29 4.71 -3.01
N SER A 595 -12.50 5.84 -2.35
CA SER A 595 -12.97 7.09 -2.97
C SER A 595 -12.14 8.27 -2.48
N THR A 596 -11.89 9.22 -3.39
CA THR A 596 -11.15 10.45 -3.10
C THR A 596 -12.04 11.58 -2.58
N SER A 597 -13.35 11.54 -2.89
CA SER A 597 -14.31 12.58 -2.52
C SER A 597 -15.08 12.25 -1.24
N THR A 598 -15.40 10.97 -1.03
CA THR A 598 -16.05 10.47 0.19
C THR A 598 -15.06 9.57 0.93
N LEU A 599 -14.54 10.05 2.05
CA LEU A 599 -13.37 9.47 2.74
C LEU A 599 -13.72 8.26 3.63
N ARG A 600 -14.69 7.47 3.21
CA ARG A 600 -15.19 6.29 3.92
C ARG A 600 -15.92 5.35 2.96
N PRO A 601 -16.09 4.05 3.29
CA PRO A 601 -16.87 3.15 2.46
C PRO A 601 -18.38 3.42 2.47
N PHE A 602 -19.06 3.17 1.34
CA PHE A 602 -20.50 3.37 1.16
C PHE A 602 -21.06 2.51 0.01
N PHE A 603 -22.37 2.49 -0.16
CA PHE A 603 -23.02 1.96 -1.35
C PHE A 603 -23.63 3.09 -2.17
N LYS A 604 -23.39 3.10 -3.48
CA LYS A 604 -23.95 4.06 -4.45
C LYS A 604 -24.93 3.40 -5.41
N ASN A 605 -25.78 4.24 -5.99
CA ASN A 605 -26.65 3.92 -7.12
C ASN A 605 -27.50 2.65 -6.90
N ILE A 606 -28.16 2.60 -5.74
CA ILE A 606 -29.01 1.49 -5.32
C ILE A 606 -30.31 1.49 -6.14
N ARG A 607 -30.68 0.33 -6.66
CA ARG A 607 -31.83 0.11 -7.54
C ARG A 607 -32.70 -1.04 -7.08
N THR A 608 -33.97 -1.02 -7.47
CA THR A 608 -34.89 -2.17 -7.33
C THR A 608 -34.48 -3.31 -8.27
N LEU A 609 -35.13 -4.47 -8.14
CA LEU A 609 -34.89 -5.61 -9.04
C LEU A 609 -35.32 -5.34 -10.49
N SER A 610 -36.16 -4.34 -10.75
CA SER A 610 -36.52 -3.93 -12.11
C SER A 610 -35.60 -2.83 -12.66
N GLY A 611 -34.74 -2.25 -11.82
CA GLY A 611 -33.77 -1.22 -12.21
C GLY A 611 -34.14 0.20 -11.81
N THR A 612 -35.28 0.40 -11.16
CA THR A 612 -35.73 1.72 -10.66
C THR A 612 -34.72 2.26 -9.64
N GLN A 613 -34.27 3.51 -9.82
CA GLN A 613 -33.32 4.16 -8.92
C GLN A 613 -33.96 4.51 -7.58
N VAL A 614 -33.33 4.11 -6.46
CA VAL A 614 -33.87 4.28 -5.09
C VAL A 614 -33.08 5.31 -4.29
N THR A 615 -31.75 5.25 -4.35
CA THR A 615 -30.89 6.28 -3.74
C THR A 615 -30.57 7.39 -4.73
N ARG A 616 -30.22 8.59 -4.27
CA ARG A 616 -29.69 9.65 -5.15
C ARG A 616 -28.51 9.14 -5.96
N ASN A 617 -28.33 9.64 -7.19
CA ASN A 617 -27.15 9.27 -7.96
C ASN A 617 -25.88 9.74 -7.24
N TYR A 618 -24.81 9.00 -7.46
CA TYR A 618 -23.49 9.37 -6.99
C TYR A 618 -22.46 9.18 -8.12
N PRO A 619 -21.79 10.26 -8.57
CA PRO A 619 -22.03 11.65 -8.15
C PRO A 619 -23.45 12.13 -8.51
N PRO A 620 -24.01 13.12 -7.78
CA PRO A 620 -25.30 13.73 -8.14
C PRO A 620 -25.27 14.29 -9.57
N ILE A 621 -26.37 14.11 -10.31
CA ILE A 621 -26.51 14.60 -11.69
C ILE A 621 -27.12 16.01 -11.65
N GLU A 622 -26.44 16.99 -12.26
CA GLU A 622 -26.94 18.36 -12.35
C GLU A 622 -28.27 18.42 -13.14
N GLY A 623 -29.26 19.15 -12.62
CA GLY A 623 -30.60 19.22 -13.21
C GLY A 623 -31.57 18.10 -12.79
N GLU A 624 -31.06 16.96 -12.30
CA GLU A 624 -31.88 15.85 -11.78
C GLU A 624 -31.80 15.72 -10.25
N ASP A 625 -30.60 15.92 -9.71
CA ASP A 625 -30.30 15.77 -8.30
C ASP A 625 -29.88 17.09 -7.67
N SER A 626 -30.24 17.26 -6.39
CA SER A 626 -29.63 18.31 -5.58
C SER A 626 -28.13 18.05 -5.42
N LEU A 627 -27.31 19.06 -5.71
CA LEU A 627 -25.85 19.00 -5.57
C LEU A 627 -25.38 19.19 -4.11
N ASP A 628 -26.31 19.43 -3.19
CA ASP A 628 -26.01 19.60 -1.77
C ASP A 628 -25.27 18.39 -1.20
N HIS A 629 -24.20 18.69 -0.46
CA HIS A 629 -23.47 17.71 0.32
C HIS A 629 -23.04 16.47 -0.51
N ALA A 630 -22.71 16.66 -1.79
CA ALA A 630 -22.41 15.58 -2.75
C ALA A 630 -21.32 14.60 -2.25
N SER A 631 -20.29 15.13 -1.57
CA SER A 631 -19.20 14.32 -1.00
C SER A 631 -19.54 13.66 0.35
N MET A 632 -20.68 14.02 0.97
CA MET A 632 -21.09 13.55 2.29
C MET A 632 -22.28 12.59 2.25
N HIS A 633 -23.16 12.65 1.24
CA HIS A 633 -24.35 11.80 1.16
C HIS A 633 -24.35 10.95 -0.14
N PRO A 634 -23.62 9.82 -0.14
CA PRO A 634 -23.29 9.08 -1.37
C PRO A 634 -24.26 7.95 -1.78
N GLY A 635 -25.35 7.75 -1.03
CA GLY A 635 -26.28 6.63 -1.23
C GLY A 635 -26.66 6.00 0.11
N ILE A 636 -26.12 4.82 0.43
CA ILE A 636 -26.21 4.19 1.76
C ILE A 636 -24.82 4.22 2.42
N TRP A 637 -24.69 4.76 3.63
CA TRP A 637 -23.40 4.81 4.33
C TRP A 637 -23.56 4.68 5.84
N MET A 638 -22.48 4.35 6.53
CA MET A 638 -22.42 4.48 7.98
C MET A 638 -21.32 5.47 8.36
N ALA A 639 -21.69 6.51 9.09
CA ALA A 639 -20.76 7.56 9.50
C ALA A 639 -21.14 8.18 10.84
N PHE A 640 -20.19 8.86 11.46
CA PHE A 640 -20.32 9.37 12.82
C PHE A 640 -19.69 10.75 12.90
N GLY A 641 -20.47 11.74 13.31
CA GLY A 641 -20.04 13.12 13.54
C GLY A 641 -19.09 13.29 14.74
N ASP A 642 -19.06 12.33 15.67
CA ASP A 642 -18.09 12.29 16.76
C ASP A 642 -17.71 10.85 17.16
N ILE A 643 -16.50 10.43 16.76
CA ILE A 643 -15.79 9.33 17.41
C ILE A 643 -14.52 9.90 18.03
N SER A 644 -14.46 9.91 19.35
CA SER A 644 -13.30 10.39 20.12
C SER A 644 -12.84 11.80 19.75
N GLY A 645 -13.79 12.68 19.39
CA GLY A 645 -13.57 14.08 19.01
C GLY A 645 -13.39 14.31 17.51
N ILE A 646 -13.52 13.28 16.67
CA ILE A 646 -13.28 13.34 15.23
C ILE A 646 -14.58 13.09 14.45
N ASP A 647 -14.83 13.95 13.46
CA ASP A 647 -16.01 13.92 12.60
C ASP A 647 -15.73 13.16 11.29
N PHE A 648 -16.32 11.97 11.14
CA PHE A 648 -16.24 11.15 9.94
C PHE A 648 -17.42 11.38 8.98
N TRP A 649 -18.49 12.05 9.44
CA TRP A 649 -19.64 12.40 8.61
C TRP A 649 -19.27 13.48 7.60
N ARG A 650 -18.62 14.53 8.07
CA ARG A 650 -18.19 15.71 7.29
C ARG A 650 -16.78 15.56 6.72
N ASN A 651 -16.31 14.31 6.57
CA ASN A 651 -15.00 13.94 6.01
C ASN A 651 -13.82 14.64 6.72
N LYS A 652 -13.90 14.89 8.04
CA LYS A 652 -12.77 15.43 8.81
C LYS A 652 -11.81 14.33 9.27
N GLY A 653 -12.31 13.13 9.56
CA GLY A 653 -11.54 11.88 9.68
C GLY A 653 -11.67 11.01 8.42
N LYS A 654 -10.81 9.99 8.30
CA LYS A 654 -10.82 9.03 7.18
C LYS A 654 -11.09 7.62 7.68
N VAL A 655 -11.96 6.89 6.99
CA VAL A 655 -12.15 5.45 7.19
C VAL A 655 -11.41 4.71 6.09
N VAL A 656 -10.29 4.08 6.44
CA VAL A 656 -9.39 3.41 5.50
C VAL A 656 -9.74 1.94 5.40
N HIS A 657 -10.13 1.50 4.20
CA HIS A 657 -10.28 0.07 3.90
C HIS A 657 -8.93 -0.64 3.99
N GLN A 658 -8.81 -1.62 4.88
CA GLN A 658 -7.60 -2.42 5.08
C GLN A 658 -7.58 -3.69 4.22
N GLY A 659 -8.75 -4.15 3.77
CA GLY A 659 -8.89 -5.34 2.93
C GLY A 659 -10.18 -6.13 3.19
N PHE A 660 -10.42 -7.12 2.34
CA PHE A 660 -11.47 -8.11 2.54
C PHE A 660 -11.06 -9.14 3.59
N ILE A 661 -11.89 -9.32 4.63
CA ILE A 661 -11.81 -10.46 5.54
C ILE A 661 -12.36 -11.71 4.83
N SER A 662 -13.42 -11.54 4.04
CA SER A 662 -13.95 -12.56 3.13
C SER A 662 -14.34 -11.90 1.81
N LYS A 663 -13.79 -12.38 0.69
CA LYS A 663 -14.08 -11.84 -0.64
C LYS A 663 -15.57 -11.95 -1.00
N PRO A 664 -16.07 -11.11 -1.93
CA PRO A 664 -17.41 -11.23 -2.49
C PRO A 664 -17.71 -12.62 -3.01
N ASN A 665 -18.75 -13.24 -2.44
CA ASN A 665 -19.20 -14.57 -2.80
C ASN A 665 -20.73 -14.56 -3.01
N GLY A 666 -21.14 -14.84 -4.24
CA GLY A 666 -22.54 -14.91 -4.67
C GLY A 666 -23.26 -16.21 -4.29
N GLY A 667 -24.52 -16.32 -4.70
CA GLY A 667 -25.35 -17.50 -4.46
C GLY A 667 -26.78 -17.35 -4.97
N LYS A 668 -27.55 -18.44 -4.97
CA LYS A 668 -28.97 -18.48 -5.39
C LYS A 668 -29.89 -17.45 -4.73
N SER A 669 -29.77 -17.23 -3.43
CA SER A 669 -30.67 -16.33 -2.69
C SER A 669 -29.95 -15.46 -1.67
N ILE A 670 -28.66 -15.71 -1.46
CA ILE A 670 -27.81 -15.01 -0.49
C ILE A 670 -26.42 -14.79 -1.12
N GLY A 671 -25.89 -13.58 -1.01
CA GLY A 671 -24.50 -13.24 -1.30
C GLY A 671 -23.86 -12.52 -0.11
N THR A 672 -22.56 -12.70 0.11
CA THR A 672 -21.86 -12.12 1.27
C THR A 672 -20.45 -11.66 0.97
N PHE A 673 -19.98 -10.64 1.68
CA PHE A 673 -18.57 -10.29 1.84
C PHE A 673 -18.34 -9.62 3.18
N SER A 674 -17.08 -9.56 3.62
CA SER A 674 -16.70 -8.92 4.87
C SER A 674 -15.43 -8.12 4.69
N VAL A 675 -15.33 -6.96 5.35
CA VAL A 675 -14.22 -6.02 5.22
C VAL A 675 -13.68 -5.61 6.59
N LEU A 676 -12.40 -5.23 6.62
CA LEU A 676 -11.77 -4.56 7.74
C LEU A 676 -11.51 -3.10 7.38
N ASN A 677 -11.94 -2.18 8.23
CA ASN A 677 -11.70 -0.75 8.07
C ASN A 677 -11.03 -0.16 9.33
N ASN A 678 -10.17 0.83 9.15
CA ASN A 678 -9.60 1.63 10.23
C ASN A 678 -10.24 3.02 10.24
N TYR A 679 -10.66 3.50 11.40
CA TYR A 679 -11.04 4.90 11.62
C TYR A 679 -9.80 5.66 12.08
N GLU A 680 -9.36 6.61 11.26
CA GLU A 680 -8.10 7.32 11.45
C GLU A 680 -8.31 8.84 11.49
N THR A 681 -7.47 9.50 12.28
CA THR A 681 -7.30 10.95 12.23
C THR A 681 -6.62 11.39 10.92
N LYS A 682 -6.59 12.69 10.62
CA LYS A 682 -5.95 13.21 9.38
C LYS A 682 -4.46 12.89 9.25
N ASP A 683 -3.77 12.76 10.38
CA ASP A 683 -2.36 12.38 10.50
C ASP A 683 -2.14 10.86 10.50
N GLY A 684 -3.18 10.05 10.27
CA GLY A 684 -3.09 8.59 10.14
C GLY A 684 -3.07 7.83 11.47
N LYS A 685 -3.45 8.47 12.59
CA LYS A 685 -3.52 7.80 13.88
C LYS A 685 -4.82 7.00 14.00
N LEU A 686 -4.69 5.71 14.30
CA LEU A 686 -5.82 4.81 14.56
C LEU A 686 -6.63 5.24 15.79
N ILE A 687 -7.95 5.34 15.63
CA ILE A 687 -8.93 5.54 16.71
C ILE A 687 -9.56 4.22 17.10
N CYS A 688 -10.15 3.53 16.12
CA CYS A 688 -10.73 2.20 16.25
C CYS A 688 -10.74 1.46 14.91
N GLN A 689 -10.95 0.16 14.96
CA GLN A 689 -11.16 -0.71 13.80
C GLN A 689 -12.61 -1.12 13.73
N GLN A 690 -13.08 -1.34 12.51
CA GLN A 690 -14.42 -1.82 12.20
C GLN A 690 -14.32 -3.06 11.32
N LYS A 691 -14.89 -4.17 11.77
CA LYS A 691 -15.13 -5.35 10.94
C LYS A 691 -16.58 -5.32 10.50
N VAL A 692 -16.84 -5.38 9.20
CA VAL A 692 -18.20 -5.33 8.66
C VAL A 692 -18.47 -6.55 7.83
N LYS A 693 -19.61 -7.20 8.06
CA LYS A 693 -20.17 -8.22 7.17
C LYS A 693 -21.38 -7.65 6.43
N HIS A 694 -21.31 -7.68 5.11
CA HIS A 694 -22.41 -7.37 4.22
C HIS A 694 -23.08 -8.67 3.78
N THR A 695 -24.41 -8.71 3.83
CA THR A 695 -25.20 -9.84 3.34
C THR A 695 -26.33 -9.33 2.47
N ILE A 696 -26.36 -9.76 1.21
CA ILE A 696 -27.41 -9.46 0.25
C ILE A 696 -28.34 -10.68 0.23
N ARG A 697 -29.65 -10.49 0.36
CA ARG A 697 -30.64 -11.58 0.28
C ARG A 697 -31.82 -11.21 -0.61
N LEU A 698 -32.35 -12.19 -1.33
CA LEU A 698 -33.63 -12.07 -2.04
C LEU A 698 -34.80 -12.38 -1.11
N SER A 699 -35.89 -11.62 -1.26
CA SER A 699 -37.10 -11.79 -0.46
C SER A 699 -38.33 -11.31 -1.24
N LYS A 700 -39.16 -12.24 -1.73
CA LYS A 700 -40.50 -11.98 -2.31
C LYS A 700 -40.55 -10.78 -3.29
N GLY A 701 -39.69 -10.75 -4.30
CA GLY A 701 -39.64 -9.67 -5.30
C GLY A 701 -38.84 -8.42 -4.88
N ASN A 702 -38.32 -8.40 -3.65
CA ASN A 702 -37.45 -7.38 -3.10
C ASN A 702 -36.07 -7.95 -2.80
N TRP A 703 -35.12 -7.07 -2.45
CA TRP A 703 -33.82 -7.50 -1.93
C TRP A 703 -33.43 -6.72 -0.69
N LYS A 704 -32.62 -7.37 0.16
CA LYS A 704 -32.23 -6.88 1.47
C LYS A 704 -30.72 -6.84 1.59
N LEU A 705 -30.18 -5.72 2.06
CA LEU A 705 -28.79 -5.55 2.48
C LEU A 705 -28.73 -5.55 4.01
N THR A 706 -28.01 -6.50 4.60
CA THR A 706 -27.64 -6.44 6.02
C THR A 706 -26.25 -5.82 6.18
N TYR A 707 -26.15 -4.85 7.09
CA TYR A 707 -24.93 -4.15 7.46
C TYR A 707 -24.59 -4.51 8.92
N ASP A 708 -23.75 -5.53 9.14
CA ASP A 708 -23.39 -6.03 10.49
C ASP A 708 -21.96 -5.60 10.83
N SER A 709 -21.80 -4.62 11.72
CA SER A 709 -20.53 -3.99 12.08
C SER A 709 -20.13 -4.28 13.52
N GLU A 710 -18.86 -4.60 13.73
CA GLU A 710 -18.20 -4.72 15.02
C GLU A 710 -17.05 -3.71 15.11
N PHE A 711 -17.10 -2.81 16.10
CA PHE A 711 -16.06 -1.82 16.38
C PHE A 711 -15.24 -2.24 17.60
N SER A 712 -13.93 -2.07 17.53
CA SER A 712 -13.02 -2.30 18.67
C SER A 712 -11.74 -1.48 18.53
N SER A 713 -10.98 -1.31 19.61
CA SER A 713 -9.72 -0.56 19.58
C SER A 713 -8.75 -1.08 20.64
N PRO A 714 -7.41 -1.06 20.39
CA PRO A 714 -6.41 -1.37 21.42
C PRO A 714 -6.28 -0.26 22.48
N GLN A 715 -6.94 0.90 22.28
CA GLN A 715 -7.02 1.99 23.24
C GLN A 715 -8.49 2.33 23.54
N GLY A 716 -8.76 3.07 24.61
CA GLY A 716 -10.13 3.52 24.89
C GLY A 716 -10.63 4.50 23.84
N PHE A 717 -11.90 4.40 23.47
CA PHE A 717 -12.55 5.30 22.50
C PHE A 717 -14.01 5.56 22.89
N TYR A 718 -14.67 6.52 22.25
CA TYR A 718 -16.09 6.79 22.49
C TYR A 718 -16.84 7.25 21.24
N PHE A 719 -18.17 7.07 21.25
CA PHE A 719 -19.10 7.73 20.35
C PHE A 719 -19.80 8.88 21.10
N GLY A 720 -19.81 10.07 20.50
CA GLY A 720 -20.34 11.29 21.12
C GLY A 720 -21.83 11.55 20.85
N ASP A 721 -22.23 12.82 20.99
CA ASP A 721 -23.61 13.28 20.88
C ASP A 721 -23.78 14.27 19.70
N GLN A 722 -24.25 13.78 18.56
CA GLN A 722 -24.58 14.59 17.38
C GLN A 722 -25.79 14.00 16.63
N GLU A 723 -26.47 14.83 15.83
CA GLU A 723 -27.56 14.39 14.93
C GLU A 723 -27.02 13.43 13.85
N GLU A 724 -25.83 13.72 13.34
CA GLU A 724 -25.18 13.00 12.24
C GLU A 724 -24.39 11.76 12.70
N MET A 725 -25.08 10.79 13.29
CA MET A 725 -24.49 9.57 13.83
C MET A 725 -25.26 8.33 13.39
N GLY A 726 -24.61 7.38 12.73
CA GLY A 726 -25.20 6.06 12.41
C GLY A 726 -25.30 5.75 10.92
N LEU A 727 -26.27 4.90 10.58
CA LEU A 727 -26.52 4.45 9.20
C LEU A 727 -27.44 5.46 8.48
N GLY A 728 -26.94 6.10 7.44
CA GLY A 728 -27.64 7.08 6.63
C GLY A 728 -27.98 6.59 5.23
N VAL A 729 -29.08 7.10 4.69
CA VAL A 729 -29.51 6.94 3.30
C VAL A 729 -29.88 8.28 2.70
N ARG A 730 -29.54 8.47 1.43
CA ARG A 730 -29.96 9.60 0.60
C ARG A 730 -30.84 9.10 -0.55
N LEU A 731 -32.13 9.44 -0.53
CA LEU A 731 -33.11 9.00 -1.53
C LEU A 731 -32.96 9.72 -2.87
N ALA A 732 -33.39 9.05 -3.94
CA ALA A 732 -33.52 9.63 -5.27
C ALA A 732 -34.55 10.76 -5.27
N THR A 733 -34.30 11.80 -6.07
CA THR A 733 -35.14 13.02 -6.13
C THR A 733 -36.64 12.74 -6.27
N PRO A 734 -37.13 11.80 -7.10
CA PRO A 734 -38.57 11.54 -7.20
C PRO A 734 -39.21 10.97 -5.92
N LEU A 735 -38.42 10.33 -5.05
CA LEU A 735 -38.92 9.64 -3.86
C LEU A 735 -38.94 10.52 -2.61
N ILE A 736 -38.44 11.76 -2.67
CA ILE A 736 -38.38 12.65 -1.51
C ILE A 736 -39.76 13.26 -1.21
N GLU A 737 -39.97 13.68 0.03
CA GLU A 737 -41.28 14.17 0.52
C GLU A 737 -41.68 15.47 -0.18
N LYS A 738 -40.70 16.32 -0.49
CA LYS A 738 -40.93 17.52 -1.32
C LYS A 738 -41.53 17.21 -2.70
N ASN A 739 -41.35 16.00 -3.20
CA ASN A 739 -41.81 15.55 -4.51
C ASN A 739 -42.93 14.49 -4.40
N GLY A 740 -43.60 14.40 -3.25
CA GLY A 740 -44.74 13.49 -3.05
C GLY A 740 -44.37 12.14 -2.42
N GLY A 741 -43.11 11.93 -2.06
CA GLY A 741 -42.68 10.79 -1.25
C GLY A 741 -43.24 10.82 0.17
N LEU A 742 -43.18 9.69 0.85
CA LEU A 742 -43.74 9.47 2.17
C LEU A 742 -42.71 8.81 3.10
N ILE A 743 -42.54 9.40 4.27
CA ILE A 743 -41.81 8.77 5.38
C ILE A 743 -42.83 8.16 6.34
N ARG A 744 -42.58 6.93 6.79
CA ARG A 744 -43.36 6.27 7.85
C ARG A 744 -42.44 5.48 8.76
N ASN A 745 -42.70 5.48 10.07
CA ASN A 745 -41.95 4.65 11.00
C ASN A 745 -42.82 3.61 11.72
N SER A 746 -42.17 2.78 12.54
CA SER A 746 -42.83 1.70 13.30
C SER A 746 -43.89 2.13 14.30
N ASN A 747 -44.00 3.44 14.59
CA ASN A 747 -45.00 3.99 15.50
C ASN A 747 -46.12 4.71 14.74
N ASP A 748 -46.27 4.43 13.44
CA ASP A 748 -47.26 5.05 12.55
C ASP A 748 -47.13 6.58 12.39
N GLN A 749 -45.99 7.17 12.77
CA GLN A 749 -45.71 8.60 12.54
C GLN A 749 -45.39 8.83 11.06
N ILE A 750 -45.86 9.95 10.50
CA ILE A 750 -45.80 10.20 9.06
C ILE A 750 -45.08 11.51 8.75
N GLY A 751 -44.17 11.46 7.78
CA GLY A 751 -43.42 12.61 7.29
C GLY A 751 -42.19 12.95 8.14
N ALA A 752 -41.29 13.75 7.55
CA ALA A 752 -40.00 14.07 8.14
C ALA A 752 -40.12 14.82 9.46
N LYS A 753 -41.11 15.71 9.58
CA LYS A 753 -41.32 16.52 10.80
C LYS A 753 -41.72 15.65 12.00
N GLU A 754 -42.64 14.72 11.82
CA GLU A 754 -43.17 13.88 12.91
C GLU A 754 -42.24 12.72 13.27
N THR A 755 -41.42 12.28 12.32
CA THR A 755 -40.45 11.20 12.56
C THR A 755 -39.10 11.70 13.05
N TRP A 756 -38.76 12.99 12.87
CA TRP A 756 -37.48 13.52 13.32
C TRP A 756 -37.33 13.47 14.84
N GLY A 757 -36.20 12.93 15.32
CA GLY A 757 -35.93 12.79 16.75
C GLY A 757 -36.61 11.59 17.38
N GLU A 758 -37.66 11.03 16.77
CA GLU A 758 -38.51 10.02 17.42
C GLU A 758 -37.90 8.61 17.39
N PRO A 759 -38.05 7.81 18.46
CA PRO A 759 -37.52 6.45 18.52
C PRO A 759 -38.41 5.48 17.76
N ALA A 760 -37.88 4.76 16.78
CA ALA A 760 -38.61 3.71 16.08
C ALA A 760 -37.67 2.59 15.61
N ILE A 761 -38.15 1.35 15.64
CA ILE A 761 -37.33 0.17 15.28
C ILE A 761 -37.05 0.07 13.79
N TRP A 762 -37.93 0.66 12.98
CA TRP A 762 -37.77 0.82 11.55
C TRP A 762 -38.34 2.15 11.06
N CYS A 763 -37.81 2.65 9.96
CA CYS A 763 -38.38 3.75 9.19
C CYS A 763 -38.25 3.44 7.71
N ASP A 764 -39.33 3.74 6.99
CA ASP A 764 -39.46 3.63 5.56
C ASP A 764 -39.51 5.02 4.93
N TYR A 765 -38.93 5.13 3.74
CA TYR A 765 -39.06 6.30 2.89
C TYR A 765 -39.27 5.83 1.45
N SER A 766 -40.50 6.02 0.96
CA SER A 766 -40.98 5.48 -0.32
C SER A 766 -41.81 6.51 -1.08
N GLY A 767 -41.94 6.35 -2.39
CA GLY A 767 -42.72 7.23 -3.27
C GLY A 767 -43.16 6.52 -4.54
N GLU A 768 -43.80 7.27 -5.44
CA GLU A 768 -44.26 6.74 -6.72
C GLU A 768 -43.29 7.08 -7.85
N ILE A 769 -42.89 6.08 -8.63
CA ILE A 769 -42.15 6.23 -9.90
C ILE A 769 -42.82 5.31 -10.92
N ASP A 770 -43.20 5.83 -12.09
CA ASP A 770 -43.78 5.05 -13.20
C ASP A 770 -44.94 4.12 -12.78
N SER A 771 -45.87 4.62 -11.96
CA SER A 771 -46.98 3.83 -11.39
C SER A 771 -46.54 2.62 -10.55
N LYS A 772 -45.35 2.67 -9.97
CA LYS A 772 -44.85 1.71 -8.98
C LYS A 772 -44.57 2.43 -7.67
N TRP A 773 -44.87 1.75 -6.56
CA TRP A 773 -44.47 2.20 -5.23
C TRP A 773 -43.07 1.65 -4.94
N VAL A 774 -42.11 2.55 -4.73
CA VAL A 774 -40.68 2.22 -4.64
C VAL A 774 -40.08 2.91 -3.44
N GLY A 775 -39.20 2.23 -2.71
CA GLY A 775 -38.49 2.87 -1.63
C GLY A 775 -37.52 1.99 -0.87
N ILE A 776 -37.17 2.49 0.31
CA ILE A 776 -36.13 1.92 1.17
C ILE A 776 -36.57 1.95 2.64
N THR A 777 -36.50 0.79 3.27
CA THR A 777 -36.82 0.61 4.69
C THR A 777 -35.55 0.24 5.45
N ILE A 778 -35.23 0.96 6.53
CA ILE A 778 -34.13 0.62 7.43
C ILE A 778 -34.70 0.06 8.73
N LEU A 779 -34.22 -1.11 9.15
CA LEU A 779 -34.57 -1.77 10.40
C LEU A 779 -33.32 -1.95 11.27
N ALA A 780 -33.41 -1.58 12.55
CA ALA A 780 -32.36 -1.87 13.52
C ALA A 780 -32.60 -3.25 14.15
N ASN A 781 -31.56 -4.10 14.14
CA ASN A 781 -31.64 -5.44 14.72
C ASN A 781 -31.38 -5.40 16.24
N THR A 782 -31.75 -6.47 16.95
CA THR A 782 -31.62 -6.63 18.43
C THR A 782 -30.19 -6.58 18.98
N LYS A 783 -29.17 -6.61 18.11
CA LYS A 783 -27.75 -6.55 18.48
C LYS A 783 -27.22 -5.12 18.70
N THR A 784 -28.11 -4.13 18.72
CA THR A 784 -27.76 -2.71 18.78
C THR A 784 -27.92 -2.14 20.20
N PRO A 785 -27.16 -1.10 20.57
CA PRO A 785 -27.14 -0.60 21.96
C PRO A 785 -28.41 0.15 22.38
N ARG A 786 -29.18 0.71 21.43
CA ARG A 786 -30.41 1.47 21.66
C ARG A 786 -31.34 1.40 20.44
N THR A 787 -32.65 1.58 20.63
CA THR A 787 -33.56 1.89 19.52
C THR A 787 -33.11 3.18 18.83
N PRO A 788 -33.02 3.24 17.48
CA PRO A 788 -32.63 4.46 16.79
C PRO A 788 -33.66 5.58 16.96
N TRP A 789 -33.15 6.80 17.11
CA TRP A 789 -33.86 8.04 16.82
C TRP A 789 -33.58 8.43 15.37
N TRP A 790 -34.59 8.95 14.68
CA TRP A 790 -34.50 9.18 13.24
C TRP A 790 -34.12 10.63 12.92
N HIS A 791 -32.99 10.84 12.23
CA HIS A 791 -32.63 12.15 11.68
C HIS A 791 -33.15 12.27 10.25
N ASN A 792 -34.48 12.41 10.16
CA ASN A 792 -35.18 12.49 8.88
C ASN A 792 -35.31 13.93 8.38
N ARG A 793 -35.26 14.09 7.06
CA ARG A 793 -35.46 15.37 6.38
C ARG A 793 -36.29 15.19 5.11
N ASN A 794 -37.18 16.13 4.86
CA ASN A 794 -38.10 16.11 3.70
C ASN A 794 -37.40 16.19 2.33
N TYR A 795 -36.11 16.51 2.31
CA TYR A 795 -35.26 16.57 1.12
C TYR A 795 -34.48 15.26 0.87
N GLY A 796 -34.92 14.14 1.46
CA GLY A 796 -34.41 12.81 1.12
C GLY A 796 -33.29 12.26 2.01
N LEU A 797 -33.01 12.86 3.17
CA LEU A 797 -32.07 12.30 4.17
C LEU A 797 -32.84 11.49 5.21
N MET A 798 -32.40 10.25 5.46
CA MET A 798 -32.88 9.39 6.55
C MET A 798 -31.71 8.74 7.25
N VAL A 799 -31.60 8.87 8.58
CA VAL A 799 -30.47 8.35 9.35
C VAL A 799 -30.97 7.69 10.64
N ALA A 800 -30.54 6.45 10.87
CA ALA A 800 -30.80 5.71 12.09
C ALA A 800 -29.72 6.01 13.15
N ASN A 801 -30.02 6.89 14.10
CA ASN A 801 -29.10 7.39 15.11
C ASN A 801 -29.32 6.74 16.49
N GLN A 802 -28.34 6.00 17.00
CA GLN A 802 -28.40 5.31 18.29
C GLN A 802 -27.58 5.99 19.40
N PHE A 803 -27.06 7.19 19.13
CA PHE A 803 -26.05 7.85 19.96
C PHE A 803 -26.59 9.14 20.57
N GLY A 804 -26.77 10.20 19.78
CA GLY A 804 -26.97 11.56 20.27
C GLY A 804 -28.28 11.76 21.02
N ARG A 805 -28.25 11.72 22.36
CA ARG A 805 -29.46 11.90 23.19
C ARG A 805 -29.85 13.37 23.25
N GLU A 806 -28.89 14.25 23.43
CA GLU A 806 -29.16 15.69 23.52
C GLU A 806 -29.45 16.25 22.12
N ALA A 807 -28.62 15.89 21.14
CA ALA A 807 -28.82 16.29 19.75
C ALA A 807 -30.18 15.85 19.18
N MET A 808 -30.68 14.68 19.60
CA MET A 808 -32.01 14.19 19.18
C MET A 808 -33.15 14.60 20.11
N LYS A 809 -32.89 15.44 21.13
CA LYS A 809 -33.86 15.93 22.14
C LYS A 809 -34.51 14.82 22.98
N LYS A 810 -33.73 13.79 23.34
CA LYS A 810 -34.15 12.59 24.10
C LYS A 810 -33.38 12.40 25.41
N GLY A 811 -32.77 13.48 25.91
CA GLY A 811 -32.18 13.55 27.24
C GLY A 811 -30.87 14.35 27.28
N ASN A 812 -30.11 14.16 28.35
CA ASN A 812 -28.80 14.79 28.52
C ASN A 812 -27.76 14.23 27.55
N GLU A 813 -26.70 15.02 27.31
CA GLU A 813 -25.57 14.67 26.47
C GLU A 813 -25.03 13.27 26.81
N SER A 814 -24.81 12.47 25.78
CA SER A 814 -24.42 11.08 25.89
C SER A 814 -23.03 10.85 25.28
N LYS A 815 -22.27 9.97 25.95
CA LYS A 815 -20.92 9.61 25.55
C LYS A 815 -20.68 8.14 25.82
N LEU A 816 -20.86 7.31 24.79
CA LEU A 816 -20.71 5.85 24.89
C LEU A 816 -19.22 5.50 24.82
N LYS A 817 -18.59 5.31 25.98
CA LYS A 817 -17.16 5.00 26.13
C LYS A 817 -16.94 3.49 26.13
N TYR A 818 -15.88 3.06 25.44
CA TYR A 818 -15.44 1.68 25.35
C TYR A 818 -13.99 1.57 25.81
N LYS A 819 -13.70 0.56 26.63
CA LYS A 819 -12.35 0.24 27.10
C LYS A 819 -11.52 -0.42 25.99
N PRO A 820 -10.17 -0.44 26.11
CA PRO A 820 -9.32 -1.24 25.22
C PRO A 820 -9.85 -2.69 25.07
N GLY A 821 -10.02 -3.14 23.83
CA GLY A 821 -10.52 -4.47 23.49
C GLY A 821 -12.04 -4.66 23.59
N GLU A 822 -12.78 -3.71 24.17
CA GLU A 822 -14.24 -3.77 24.24
C GLU A 822 -14.86 -3.58 22.85
N LYS A 823 -15.99 -4.23 22.62
CA LYS A 823 -16.63 -4.31 21.31
C LYS A 823 -17.99 -3.64 21.31
N LEU A 824 -18.24 -2.78 20.32
CA LEU A 824 -19.58 -2.31 19.97
C LEU A 824 -20.07 -3.04 18.73
N ARG A 825 -21.31 -3.53 18.75
CA ARG A 825 -21.96 -4.07 17.56
C ARG A 825 -23.12 -3.19 17.11
N LEU A 826 -23.18 -2.92 15.82
CA LEU A 826 -24.28 -2.22 15.14
C LEU A 826 -24.73 -3.09 13.98
N SER A 827 -26.02 -3.40 13.92
CA SER A 827 -26.56 -4.27 12.89
C SER A 827 -27.88 -3.72 12.36
N PHE A 828 -27.91 -3.48 11.07
CA PHE A 828 -29.08 -2.96 10.36
C PHE A 828 -29.44 -3.85 9.19
N SER A 829 -30.73 -3.92 8.89
CA SER A 829 -31.27 -4.49 7.67
C SER A 829 -31.88 -3.38 6.84
N ILE A 830 -31.49 -3.28 5.57
CA ILE A 830 -32.01 -2.32 4.62
C ILE A 830 -32.76 -3.08 3.54
N ILE A 831 -34.05 -2.81 3.37
CA ILE A 831 -34.91 -3.46 2.38
C ILE A 831 -35.15 -2.49 1.24
N ILE A 832 -34.88 -2.93 0.02
CA ILE A 832 -35.11 -2.18 -1.20
C ILE A 832 -36.36 -2.78 -1.83
N ASN A 833 -37.43 -1.99 -1.88
CA ASN A 833 -38.76 -2.49 -2.22
C ASN A 833 -39.35 -1.87 -3.50
N GLU A 834 -40.10 -2.68 -4.22
CA GLU A 834 -40.93 -2.28 -5.36
C GLU A 834 -42.24 -3.06 -5.36
N SER A 835 -43.36 -2.36 -5.47
CA SER A 835 -44.69 -2.96 -5.65
C SER A 835 -45.53 -2.19 -6.66
N GLN A 836 -46.60 -2.80 -7.16
CA GLN A 836 -47.59 -2.09 -7.98
C GLN A 836 -48.17 -0.89 -7.22
N LYS A 837 -48.66 0.12 -7.95
CA LYS A 837 -49.32 1.28 -7.34
C LYS A 837 -50.49 0.84 -6.47
N THR A 838 -50.55 1.35 -5.26
CA THR A 838 -51.52 0.95 -4.24
C THR A 838 -52.08 2.16 -3.50
N ASN A 839 -53.28 2.00 -2.91
CA ASN A 839 -53.86 3.01 -2.03
C ASN A 839 -53.16 3.02 -0.65
N LYS A 840 -53.46 4.03 0.19
CA LYS A 840 -52.83 4.19 1.53
C LYS A 840 -52.99 2.99 2.47
N ILE A 841 -54.10 2.24 2.35
CA ILE A 841 -54.37 1.04 3.18
C ILE A 841 -53.41 -0.09 2.79
N ASN A 842 -53.21 -0.29 1.49
CA ASN A 842 -52.31 -1.30 0.95
C ASN A 842 -50.83 -0.96 1.18
N GLN A 843 -50.45 0.32 1.24
CA GLN A 843 -49.09 0.75 1.62
C GLN A 843 -48.71 0.32 3.04
N LYS A 844 -49.62 0.45 4.01
CA LYS A 844 -49.37 0.00 5.40
C LYS A 844 -49.14 -1.52 5.45
N LYS A 845 -49.98 -2.27 4.74
CA LYS A 845 -49.86 -3.74 4.64
C LYS A 845 -48.53 -4.18 4.01
N ILE A 846 -48.07 -3.50 2.95
CA ILE A 846 -46.75 -3.77 2.35
C ILE A 846 -45.64 -3.60 3.39
N LEU A 847 -45.68 -2.52 4.19
CA LEU A 847 -44.67 -2.28 5.22
C LEU A 847 -44.72 -3.32 6.35
N GLU A 848 -45.92 -3.73 6.78
CA GLU A 848 -46.09 -4.81 7.74
C GLU A 848 -45.49 -6.13 7.21
N GLU A 849 -45.72 -6.47 5.94
CA GLU A 849 -45.15 -7.65 5.30
C GLU A 849 -43.62 -7.58 5.11
N LEU A 850 -43.06 -6.37 4.93
CA LEU A 850 -41.62 -6.15 4.81
C LEU A 850 -40.90 -6.20 6.15
N THR A 851 -41.58 -5.84 7.24
CA THR A 851 -40.98 -5.65 8.57
C THR A 851 -41.23 -6.79 9.54
N GLN A 852 -42.18 -7.70 9.24
CA GLN A 852 -42.29 -9.04 9.83
C GLN A 852 -41.17 -9.95 9.33
#